data_AF-A0AAU4JPJ9-F1
#
_entry.id   AF-A0AAU4JPJ9-F1
#
_cell.length_a   1.000
_cell.length_b   1.000
_cell.length_c   1.000
_cell.angle_alpha   90.00
_cell.angle_beta   90.00
_cell.angle_gamma   90.00
#
_symmetry.space_group_name_H-M   'P 1'
#
loop_
_entity.id
_entity.type
_entity.pdbx_description
1 polymer ?
#
loop_
_entity_poly.entity_id
_entity_poly.type
_entity_poly.pdbx_seq_one_letter_code
_entity_poly.pdbx_strand_id
1 'polypeptide(L)'
;MGTRLLRRLHHPVLGALTLVLAAGLWAVPANAAPAQEPGVTLRVFDVQVPLSELCTLKPAQTPNVDKLMSTVNWTSAADFGFEDNFVSQVLGNITTTQAGSYTFRLSSDDGSKLSIDNAVVINHDGLHGATPPKEGTVTLTAGLHPLRIDHFERGGGQQITLEWKTPGSSTFVVVPNSALSTDAGVVRVTAPGRKECEGVSDTPGDGLPLTGVHPGYTLTNLRPSGFQPKVTGMDWLADGRLVISTWGGSDQSGTSQDGEVWILGNTGGSTAPGNVTTKKIAGGLKEPMGLKVVDGVVYVTEKQRLTRLVNTGGDEVAERLETVATWPYGGNFHEFAFGLLYQDGFFYLNLSVSINSGGATTNPQPATNRGTTLKVNKDTGAVSYVAGGLRTPHGIGWGPEGGIFVTDNQGGWLPSSKLVHVKQGRFFNHFTNPAGPFDTAAVTQPVLWMPQNEIANSPSTPLYLTSGRYAGQFVIGDVTYGGLQRANVEKVNGEYQGALFRLTQGLEAGVSEVNVGPDGAIYVGGLGAGGNWGQTGKLSYGLQKLTPNTATTFEMLAMRATTTGFEVEYTQPVSTATAAELAARYKLKQWRYVATSNYGGPKIDEETLTVTSATVSADGKKVSLTVPGRKAGRVVHLRSPRPFTSASGESLWSTEAWYTLNSIPGSPPPPTGGTITGVGGKCLDVDNSGTADGTKIQLYTCNGTAAQSWTKVGDTYRVLGKCLDIDNAGTANGTKIQLWTCNGTGAQVWQPQADGSIRNPQSGKVMEAAGGSSADRTQIQLGTYAGGAHQKWVVSSGVTG
;
A
#
# COMPACT_ATOMS: atom_id res chain seq x y z
N MET A 1 -7.04 89.88 45.03
CA MET A 1 -5.61 89.85 45.37
C MET A 1 -5.22 88.43 45.75
N GLY A 2 -4.17 87.90 45.12
CA GLY A 2 -3.53 86.60 45.41
C GLY A 2 -4.16 85.40 44.70
N THR A 3 -3.48 84.49 44.01
CA THR A 3 -2.10 84.37 43.48
C THR A 3 -2.00 83.01 42.76
N ARG A 4 -1.13 82.91 41.73
CA ARG A 4 -0.50 81.70 41.13
C ARG A 4 -1.33 80.83 40.17
N LEU A 5 -0.76 80.18 39.16
CA LEU A 5 0.35 80.43 38.21
C LEU A 5 0.26 79.22 37.25
N LEU A 6 0.23 79.45 35.94
CA LEU A 6 0.30 78.39 34.93
C LEU A 6 1.71 77.74 34.90
N ARG A 7 1.80 76.42 34.69
CA ARG A 7 3.03 75.80 34.18
C ARG A 7 2.79 74.60 33.26
N ARG A 8 3.67 74.55 32.27
CA ARG A 8 3.74 73.73 31.07
C ARG A 8 4.06 72.25 31.33
N LEU A 9 3.64 71.42 30.37
CA LEU A 9 4.01 70.03 30.16
C LEU A 9 5.53 69.81 30.13
N HIS A 10 6.01 68.75 30.81
CA HIS A 10 7.27 68.04 30.55
C HIS A 10 7.01 66.53 30.74
N HIS A 11 7.42 65.73 29.75
CA HIS A 11 7.48 64.27 29.82
C HIS A 11 8.59 63.80 30.77
N PRO A 12 8.40 62.71 31.54
CA PRO A 12 9.52 62.00 32.14
C PRO A 12 9.98 60.85 31.24
N VAL A 13 11.29 60.83 31.02
CA VAL A 13 12.07 59.71 30.48
C VAL A 13 12.17 58.64 31.58
N LEU A 14 11.77 57.40 31.29
CA LEU A 14 12.15 56.23 32.08
C LEU A 14 13.15 55.39 31.29
N GLY A 15 14.33 55.20 31.87
CA GLY A 15 15.43 54.41 31.32
C GLY A 15 15.11 52.92 31.26
N ALA A 16 15.48 52.29 30.15
CA ALA A 16 15.43 50.85 29.97
C ALA A 16 16.66 50.21 30.64
N LEU A 17 16.44 49.41 31.69
CA LEU A 17 17.39 48.40 32.14
C LEU A 17 17.24 47.19 31.19
N THR A 18 18.23 46.99 30.32
CA THR A 18 18.34 45.76 29.51
C THR A 18 18.91 44.64 30.39
N LEU A 19 18.03 43.76 30.86
CA LEU A 19 18.43 42.47 31.45
C LEU A 19 18.92 41.55 30.32
N VAL A 20 20.23 41.33 30.23
CA VAL A 20 20.81 40.31 29.35
C VAL A 20 20.52 38.94 29.97
N LEU A 21 19.41 38.31 29.57
CA LEU A 21 19.25 36.87 29.77
C LEU A 21 20.18 36.17 28.78
N ALA A 22 21.28 35.62 29.29
CA ALA A 22 22.05 34.60 28.58
C ALA A 22 21.17 33.35 28.44
N ALA A 23 20.41 33.28 27.34
CA ALA A 23 19.78 32.05 26.92
C ALA A 23 20.89 31.08 26.50
N GLY A 24 21.25 30.17 27.41
CA GLY A 24 22.01 28.98 27.05
C GLY A 24 21.18 28.18 26.05
N LEU A 25 21.49 28.33 24.77
CA LEU A 25 21.03 27.43 23.72
C LEU A 25 21.64 26.07 24.03
N TRP A 26 20.89 25.23 24.73
CA TRP A 26 21.16 23.81 24.76
C TRP A 26 20.94 23.31 23.34
N ALA A 27 22.04 23.12 22.61
CA ALA A 27 22.01 22.43 21.34
C ALA A 27 21.39 21.05 21.59
N VAL A 28 20.19 20.84 21.06
CA VAL A 28 19.66 19.49 20.88
C VAL A 28 20.73 18.75 20.09
N PRO A 29 21.27 17.61 20.57
CA PRO A 29 22.25 16.88 19.79
C PRO A 29 21.59 16.58 18.44
N ALA A 30 22.19 17.10 17.37
CA ALA A 30 21.77 16.76 16.03
C ALA A 30 21.83 15.24 15.94
N ASN A 31 20.70 14.60 15.63
CA ASN A 31 20.69 13.17 15.32
C ASN A 31 21.86 12.91 14.37
N ALA A 32 22.77 12.00 14.75
CA ALA A 32 23.88 11.65 13.89
C ALA A 32 23.32 11.30 12.51
N ALA A 33 23.89 11.89 11.45
CA ALA A 33 23.52 11.54 10.10
C ALA A 33 23.63 10.00 9.95
N PRO A 34 22.68 9.34 9.27
CA PRO A 34 22.78 7.91 9.04
C PRO A 34 24.14 7.58 8.40
N ALA A 35 24.67 6.39 8.70
CA ALA A 35 25.92 5.92 8.09
C ALA A 35 25.87 6.14 6.57
N GLN A 36 26.99 6.54 5.96
CA GLN A 36 27.06 6.90 4.55
C GLN A 36 27.84 5.83 3.75
N GLU A 37 27.47 5.60 2.49
CA GLU A 37 28.19 4.76 1.51
C GLU A 37 28.60 5.57 0.26
N PRO A 38 29.72 5.27 -0.41
CA PRO A 38 30.17 6.02 -1.60
C PRO A 38 29.17 5.96 -2.77
N GLY A 39 28.92 7.11 -3.39
CA GLY A 39 28.05 7.24 -4.57
C GLY A 39 26.78 8.04 -4.33
N VAL A 40 25.82 7.94 -5.24
CA VAL A 40 24.52 8.60 -5.20
C VAL A 40 23.40 7.62 -5.50
N THR A 41 22.20 7.90 -4.99
CA THR A 41 21.00 7.12 -5.30
C THR A 41 20.30 7.72 -6.52
N LEU A 42 20.17 6.94 -7.60
CA LEU A 42 19.35 7.26 -8.78
C LEU A 42 17.98 6.63 -8.63
N ARG A 43 16.92 7.46 -8.69
CA ARG A 43 15.53 7.02 -8.79
C ARG A 43 14.94 7.44 -10.12
N VAL A 44 14.25 6.54 -10.82
CA VAL A 44 13.58 6.84 -12.10
C VAL A 44 12.11 6.48 -12.02
N PHE A 45 11.26 7.36 -12.56
CA PHE A 45 9.80 7.33 -12.52
C PHE A 45 9.29 7.39 -13.95
N ASP A 46 8.69 6.30 -14.41
CA ASP A 46 8.09 6.20 -15.74
C ASP A 46 6.75 6.93 -15.75
N VAL A 47 6.70 8.13 -16.34
CA VAL A 47 5.49 8.95 -16.39
C VAL A 47 4.63 8.65 -17.61
N GLN A 48 5.18 7.99 -18.64
CA GLN A 48 4.48 7.56 -19.86
C GLN A 48 3.78 8.68 -20.63
N VAL A 49 4.11 9.94 -20.33
CA VAL A 49 3.57 11.13 -20.98
C VAL A 49 4.71 12.07 -21.32
N PRO A 50 4.66 12.74 -22.47
CA PRO A 50 5.68 13.71 -22.84
C PRO A 50 5.64 14.91 -21.89
N LEU A 51 6.81 15.25 -21.35
CA LEU A 51 7.03 16.46 -20.55
C LEU A 51 7.73 17.53 -21.40
N SER A 52 7.54 18.79 -21.07
CA SER A 52 8.28 19.91 -21.67
C SER A 52 9.07 20.72 -20.65
N GLU A 53 8.89 20.41 -19.37
CA GLU A 53 9.54 21.00 -18.21
C GLU A 53 9.49 20.00 -17.04
N LEU A 54 10.32 20.22 -16.02
CA LEU A 54 10.36 19.41 -14.81
C LEU A 54 9.02 19.47 -14.08
N CYS A 55 8.43 18.31 -13.87
CA CYS A 55 7.22 18.20 -13.07
C CYS A 55 7.53 17.88 -11.60
N THR A 56 6.64 18.31 -10.70
CA THR A 56 6.61 17.78 -9.33
C THR A 56 5.92 16.42 -9.36
N LEU A 57 6.61 15.34 -8.97
CA LEU A 57 5.99 14.03 -8.79
C LEU A 57 5.02 14.06 -7.61
N LYS A 58 3.85 13.44 -7.77
CA LYS A 58 2.95 13.24 -6.62
C LYS A 58 3.67 12.48 -5.50
N PRO A 59 3.43 12.84 -4.23
CA PRO A 59 4.15 12.26 -3.09
C PRO A 59 3.84 10.76 -2.90
N ALA A 60 4.72 10.09 -2.14
CA ALA A 60 4.60 8.67 -1.76
C ALA A 60 4.58 7.64 -2.91
N GLN A 61 5.02 8.05 -4.11
CA GLN A 61 5.20 7.13 -5.24
C GLN A 61 6.51 6.36 -5.13
N THR A 62 6.40 5.03 -5.23
CA THR A 62 7.57 4.12 -5.33
C THR A 62 8.16 4.21 -6.74
N PRO A 63 9.49 4.41 -6.92
CA PRO A 63 10.10 4.55 -8.25
C PRO A 63 10.04 3.25 -9.06
N ASN A 64 10.22 3.35 -10.38
CA ASN A 64 10.35 2.20 -11.27
C ASN A 64 11.77 1.62 -11.24
N VAL A 65 12.78 2.47 -11.02
CA VAL A 65 14.19 2.10 -10.87
C VAL A 65 14.76 2.82 -9.64
N ASP A 66 15.53 2.12 -8.81
CA ASP A 66 16.25 2.67 -7.67
C ASP A 66 17.63 1.99 -7.60
N LYS A 67 18.70 2.74 -7.86
CA LYS A 67 20.08 2.23 -8.02
C LYS A 67 21.08 3.06 -7.22
N LEU A 68 22.11 2.41 -6.67
CA LEU A 68 23.33 3.08 -6.23
C LEU A 68 24.25 3.29 -7.45
N MET A 69 24.68 4.52 -7.69
CA MET A 69 25.53 4.92 -8.81
C MET A 69 26.81 5.56 -8.28
N SER A 70 27.97 5.21 -8.85
CA SER A 70 29.27 5.70 -8.37
C SER A 70 29.56 7.17 -8.74
N THR A 71 29.05 7.63 -9.88
CA THR A 71 29.16 9.01 -10.35
C THR A 71 27.88 9.40 -11.08
N VAL A 72 27.69 10.70 -11.37
CA VAL A 72 26.62 11.20 -12.24
C VAL A 72 27.22 11.48 -13.62
N ASN A 73 27.28 10.44 -14.45
CA ASN A 73 27.71 10.50 -15.84
C ASN A 73 27.03 9.38 -16.63
N TRP A 74 25.76 9.59 -16.94
CA TRP A 74 24.86 8.57 -17.51
C TRP A 74 24.38 9.06 -18.87
N THR A 75 24.39 8.18 -19.87
CA THR A 75 24.20 8.56 -21.28
C THR A 75 23.38 7.54 -22.07
N SER A 76 22.82 6.54 -21.38
CA SER A 76 22.16 5.42 -22.04
C SER A 76 20.88 5.01 -21.31
N ALA A 77 19.94 4.46 -22.08
CA ALA A 77 18.73 3.85 -21.53
C ALA A 77 19.01 2.76 -20.48
N ALA A 78 20.15 2.07 -20.55
CA ALA A 78 20.53 1.06 -19.56
C ALA A 78 20.81 1.66 -18.17
N ASP A 79 21.34 2.89 -18.13
CA ASP A 79 21.60 3.61 -16.89
C ASP A 79 20.27 3.92 -16.18
N PHE A 80 19.32 4.50 -16.91
CA PHE A 80 18.01 4.93 -16.38
C PHE A 80 16.97 3.81 -16.28
N GLY A 81 17.10 2.77 -17.11
CA GLY A 81 16.10 1.70 -17.30
C GLY A 81 14.95 2.06 -18.25
N PHE A 82 14.95 3.27 -18.81
CA PHE A 82 13.95 3.78 -19.75
C PHE A 82 14.64 4.58 -20.85
N GLU A 83 14.06 4.55 -22.05
CA GLU A 83 14.53 5.38 -23.17
C GLU A 83 14.00 6.81 -23.03
N ASP A 84 12.68 6.94 -22.92
CA ASP A 84 11.95 8.22 -23.04
C ASP A 84 10.88 8.37 -21.95
N ASN A 85 10.35 9.59 -21.79
CA ASN A 85 9.18 9.94 -20.97
C ASN A 85 9.30 9.53 -19.49
N PHE A 86 10.43 9.86 -18.87
CA PHE A 86 10.67 9.59 -17.45
C PHE A 86 11.12 10.84 -16.69
N VAL A 87 10.92 10.81 -15.38
CA VAL A 87 11.56 11.74 -14.44
C VAL A 87 12.58 10.96 -13.62
N SER A 88 13.75 11.54 -13.38
CA SER A 88 14.78 10.97 -12.53
C SER A 88 15.17 11.93 -11.40
N GLN A 89 15.51 11.36 -10.26
CA GLN A 89 16.02 12.05 -9.08
C GLN A 89 17.36 11.44 -8.70
N VAL A 90 18.38 12.28 -8.57
CA VAL A 90 19.68 11.92 -7.99
C VAL A 90 19.73 12.45 -6.57
N LEU A 91 19.89 11.57 -5.60
CA LEU A 91 19.92 11.89 -4.18
C LEU A 91 21.25 11.46 -3.57
N GLY A 92 21.93 12.38 -2.90
CA GLY A 92 23.16 12.05 -2.18
C GLY A 92 23.71 13.27 -1.46
N ASN A 93 25.01 13.24 -1.24
CA ASN A 93 25.77 14.29 -0.61
C ASN A 93 27.06 14.50 -1.40
N ILE A 94 27.55 15.73 -1.38
CA ILE A 94 28.88 16.07 -1.84
C ILE A 94 29.77 16.41 -0.64
N THR A 95 30.94 15.79 -0.57
CA THR A 95 31.95 16.07 0.46
C THR A 95 33.03 16.97 -0.11
N THR A 96 33.20 18.14 0.49
CA THR A 96 34.22 19.14 0.13
C THR A 96 35.34 19.12 1.18
N THR A 97 36.59 19.03 0.75
CA THR A 97 37.76 19.04 1.65
C THR A 97 38.25 20.45 1.98
N GLN A 98 37.87 21.43 1.16
CA GLN A 98 38.25 22.83 1.30
C GLN A 98 37.03 23.73 1.14
N ALA A 99 36.89 24.72 2.02
CA ALA A 99 35.89 25.76 1.86
C ALA A 99 36.28 26.70 0.69
N GLY A 100 35.30 27.13 -0.10
CA GLY A 100 35.55 28.06 -1.20
C GLY A 100 34.45 28.05 -2.25
N SER A 101 34.73 28.73 -3.37
CA SER A 101 33.83 28.81 -4.52
C SER A 101 33.98 27.57 -5.39
N TYR A 102 32.89 26.82 -5.55
CA TYR A 102 32.78 25.68 -6.46
C TYR A 102 31.88 26.08 -7.62
N THR A 103 32.31 25.80 -8.85
CA THR A 103 31.45 25.95 -10.03
C THR A 103 31.06 24.58 -10.52
N PHE A 104 29.77 24.29 -10.55
CA PHE A 104 29.20 23.07 -11.08
C PHE A 104 28.81 23.26 -12.53
N ARG A 105 28.83 22.18 -13.30
CA ARG A 105 28.33 22.09 -14.67
C ARG A 105 27.43 20.88 -14.80
N LEU A 106 26.26 21.07 -15.39
CA LEU A 106 25.26 20.04 -15.62
C LEU A 106 24.95 19.97 -17.11
N SER A 107 25.20 18.81 -17.70
CA SER A 107 24.81 18.48 -19.08
C SER A 107 23.63 17.52 -19.02
N SER A 108 22.51 17.84 -19.67
CA SER A 108 21.36 16.93 -19.74
C SER A 108 20.64 17.02 -21.08
N ASP A 109 20.18 15.87 -21.57
CA ASP A 109 19.18 15.85 -22.64
C ASP A 109 17.82 16.06 -21.97
N ASP A 110 17.10 17.07 -22.40
CA ASP A 110 16.02 17.75 -21.70
C ASP A 110 16.35 18.25 -20.28
N GLY A 111 15.32 18.73 -19.58
CA GLY A 111 15.48 19.67 -18.49
C GLY A 111 16.00 19.07 -17.19
N SER A 112 16.88 19.81 -16.51
CA SER A 112 17.47 19.41 -15.24
C SER A 112 17.67 20.57 -14.26
N LYS A 113 17.78 20.23 -12.97
CA LYS A 113 17.96 21.19 -11.88
C LYS A 113 18.85 20.60 -10.79
N LEU A 114 19.93 21.28 -10.44
CA LEU A 114 20.83 20.93 -9.33
C LEU A 114 20.56 21.81 -8.11
N SER A 115 20.39 21.18 -6.96
CA SER A 115 20.35 21.82 -5.66
C SER A 115 21.46 21.29 -4.74
N ILE A 116 22.11 22.18 -4.00
CA ILE A 116 23.08 21.87 -2.94
C ILE A 116 22.65 22.59 -1.66
N ASP A 117 22.63 21.91 -0.52
CA ASP A 117 22.09 22.43 0.75
C ASP A 117 20.66 22.99 0.61
N ASN A 118 19.85 22.34 -0.24
CA ASN A 118 18.50 22.76 -0.66
C ASN A 118 18.42 24.09 -1.44
N ALA A 119 19.55 24.75 -1.71
CA ALA A 119 19.60 25.92 -2.58
C ALA A 119 19.80 25.51 -4.04
N VAL A 120 19.01 26.08 -4.96
CA VAL A 120 19.16 25.82 -6.40
C VAL A 120 20.45 26.48 -6.90
N VAL A 121 21.37 25.67 -7.42
CA VAL A 121 22.66 26.11 -7.98
C VAL A 121 22.59 26.20 -9.51
N ILE A 122 21.92 25.24 -10.15
CA ILE A 122 21.68 25.22 -11.60
C ILE A 122 20.20 24.96 -11.83
N ASN A 123 19.58 25.81 -12.67
CA ASN A 123 18.29 25.54 -13.29
C ASN A 123 18.49 25.54 -14.81
N HIS A 124 18.36 24.36 -15.41
CA HIS A 124 18.45 24.11 -16.84
C HIS A 124 17.19 23.36 -17.27
N ASP A 125 16.03 23.87 -16.88
CA ASP A 125 14.74 23.25 -17.22
C ASP A 125 14.29 23.61 -18.65
N GLY A 126 13.38 22.81 -19.21
CA GLY A 126 12.88 22.93 -20.57
C GLY A 126 13.46 21.88 -21.54
N LEU A 127 12.95 21.87 -22.76
CA LEU A 127 13.45 20.97 -23.82
C LEU A 127 14.75 21.51 -24.42
N HIS A 128 15.81 20.70 -24.42
CA HIS A 128 17.10 21.02 -25.03
C HIS A 128 17.98 19.78 -25.15
N GLY A 129 18.99 19.81 -26.02
CA GLY A 129 20.01 18.77 -26.07
C GLY A 129 20.99 18.83 -24.88
N ALA A 130 21.81 17.79 -24.72
CA ALA A 130 22.93 17.77 -23.75
C ALA A 130 23.96 18.91 -23.93
N THR A 131 23.96 19.57 -25.09
CA THR A 131 24.82 20.71 -25.41
C THR A 131 23.97 21.90 -25.87
N PRO A 132 24.26 23.13 -25.38
CA PRO A 132 25.31 23.48 -24.41
C PRO A 132 24.95 23.12 -22.96
N PRO A 133 25.91 22.77 -22.10
CA PRO A 133 25.65 22.54 -20.68
C PRO A 133 25.39 23.85 -19.91
N LYS A 134 24.86 23.75 -18.69
CA LYS A 134 24.64 24.89 -17.81
C LYS A 134 25.60 24.87 -16.63
N GLU A 135 26.11 26.03 -16.26
CA GLU A 135 27.01 26.20 -15.12
C GLU A 135 26.34 27.00 -13.99
N GLY A 136 26.75 26.74 -12.75
CA GLY A 136 26.28 27.45 -11.56
C GLY A 136 27.34 27.42 -10.46
N THR A 137 27.49 28.53 -9.74
CA THR A 137 28.54 28.69 -8.72
C THR A 137 27.92 28.83 -7.34
N VAL A 138 28.51 28.15 -6.35
CA VAL A 138 28.11 28.23 -4.95
C VAL A 138 29.35 28.22 -4.05
N THR A 139 29.27 28.94 -2.93
CA THR A 139 30.31 28.90 -1.89
C THR A 139 29.95 27.83 -0.88
N LEU A 140 30.83 26.85 -0.70
CA LEU A 140 30.64 25.75 0.24
C LEU A 140 31.67 25.82 1.36
N THR A 141 31.28 25.37 2.56
CA THR A 141 32.23 25.08 3.64
C THR A 141 32.98 23.78 3.33
N ALA A 142 33.97 23.41 4.14
CA ALA A 142 34.48 22.04 4.13
C ALA A 142 33.48 21.15 4.90
N GLY A 143 33.17 19.98 4.37
CA GLY A 143 32.25 19.03 4.99
C GLY A 143 31.25 18.43 4.01
N LEU A 144 30.18 17.87 4.56
CA LEU A 144 29.11 17.20 3.83
C LEU A 144 28.01 18.19 3.46
N HIS A 145 27.59 18.18 2.21
CA HIS A 145 26.54 19.04 1.66
C HIS A 145 25.50 18.19 0.91
N PRO A 146 24.21 18.21 1.27
CA PRO A 146 23.19 17.47 0.52
C PRO A 146 23.13 17.90 -0.94
N LEU A 147 23.08 16.92 -1.83
CA LEU A 147 23.03 17.08 -3.28
C LEU A 147 21.73 16.46 -3.81
N ARG A 148 21.01 17.23 -4.63
CA ARG A 148 19.86 16.74 -5.39
C ARG A 148 19.92 17.20 -6.83
N ILE A 149 19.68 16.27 -7.77
CA ILE A 149 19.40 16.62 -9.16
C ILE A 149 18.02 16.09 -9.54
N ASP A 150 17.14 16.96 -10.03
CA ASP A 150 15.90 16.56 -10.71
C ASP A 150 16.14 16.67 -12.22
N HIS A 151 15.69 15.68 -12.98
CA HIS A 151 15.86 15.61 -14.45
C HIS A 151 14.64 14.95 -15.09
N PHE A 152 14.20 15.42 -16.26
CA PHE A 152 13.22 14.70 -17.08
C PHE A 152 13.78 14.45 -18.47
N GLU A 153 13.34 13.35 -19.06
CA GLU A 153 13.64 12.96 -20.43
C GLU A 153 12.32 12.78 -21.19
N ARG A 154 12.15 13.44 -22.34
CA ARG A 154 10.99 13.25 -23.21
C ARG A 154 11.30 12.32 -24.38
N GLY A 155 12.45 12.50 -25.02
CA GLY A 155 12.98 11.64 -26.06
C GLY A 155 14.00 12.33 -26.96
N GLY A 156 14.76 11.54 -27.72
CA GLY A 156 15.96 11.99 -28.40
C GLY A 156 17.12 11.07 -28.03
N GLY A 157 18.10 11.57 -27.28
CA GLY A 157 18.98 10.77 -26.45
C GLY A 157 18.53 10.86 -24.99
N GLN A 158 19.33 10.33 -24.06
CA GLN A 158 19.17 10.62 -22.63
C GLN A 158 20.53 10.84 -22.02
N GLN A 159 20.70 11.93 -21.27
CA GLN A 159 21.98 12.22 -20.63
C GLN A 159 21.79 12.96 -19.31
N ILE A 160 22.61 12.61 -18.32
CA ILE A 160 22.91 13.50 -17.20
C ILE A 160 24.37 13.36 -16.77
N THR A 161 25.11 14.47 -16.79
CA THR A 161 26.52 14.52 -16.39
C THR A 161 26.73 15.69 -15.43
N LEU A 162 27.22 15.41 -14.21
CA LEU A 162 27.61 16.40 -13.22
C LEU A 162 29.13 16.55 -13.16
N GLU A 163 29.59 17.78 -13.35
CA GLU A 163 30.99 18.14 -13.29
C GLU A 163 31.19 19.33 -12.36
N TRP A 164 32.42 19.54 -11.89
CA TRP A 164 32.77 20.67 -11.07
C TRP A 164 34.16 21.24 -11.37
N LYS A 165 34.36 22.49 -10.99
CA LYS A 165 35.64 23.13 -10.72
C LYS A 165 35.72 23.36 -9.22
N THR A 166 36.68 22.74 -8.58
CA THR A 166 37.01 23.00 -7.17
C THR A 166 37.73 24.35 -7.03
N PRO A 167 37.81 24.93 -5.82
CA PRO A 167 38.55 26.16 -5.59
C PRO A 167 39.97 26.11 -6.17
N GLY A 168 40.30 27.07 -7.04
CA GLY A 168 41.61 27.16 -7.70
C GLY A 168 41.77 26.31 -8.98
N SER A 169 40.82 25.44 -9.32
CA SER A 169 40.84 24.70 -10.59
C SER A 169 40.33 25.55 -11.76
N SER A 170 40.96 25.41 -12.93
CA SER A 170 40.51 26.01 -14.20
C SER A 170 39.76 25.04 -15.11
N THR A 171 39.75 23.74 -14.79
CA THR A 171 39.17 22.69 -15.62
C THR A 171 37.99 22.01 -14.91
N PHE A 172 36.95 21.70 -15.69
CA PHE A 172 35.86 20.84 -15.23
C PHE A 172 36.30 19.39 -15.24
N VAL A 173 35.93 18.66 -14.20
CA VAL A 173 36.03 17.21 -14.12
C VAL A 173 34.70 16.65 -13.63
N VAL A 174 34.35 15.43 -14.04
CA VAL A 174 33.22 14.70 -13.44
C VAL A 174 33.43 14.62 -11.94
N VAL A 175 32.39 14.91 -11.17
CA VAL A 175 32.48 14.84 -9.70
C VAL A 175 32.84 13.40 -9.31
N PRO A 176 33.99 13.18 -8.67
CA PRO A 176 34.49 11.83 -8.44
C PRO A 176 33.67 11.13 -7.35
N ASN A 177 33.58 9.80 -7.41
CA ASN A 177 32.92 8.99 -6.38
C ASN A 177 33.47 9.26 -4.97
N SER A 178 34.76 9.60 -4.84
CA SER A 178 35.38 9.97 -3.57
C SER A 178 34.81 11.24 -2.93
N ALA A 179 34.09 12.06 -3.70
CA ALA A 179 33.40 13.25 -3.22
C ALA A 179 31.88 13.02 -3.08
N LEU A 180 31.35 11.84 -3.40
CA LEU A 180 29.93 11.54 -3.38
C LEU A 180 29.60 10.48 -2.32
N SER A 181 28.52 10.69 -1.57
CA SER A 181 27.98 9.66 -0.67
C SER A 181 26.46 9.68 -0.60
N THR A 182 25.86 8.56 -0.21
CA THR A 182 24.42 8.44 0.07
C THR A 182 24.22 7.63 1.35
N ASP A 183 22.99 7.55 1.85
CA ASP A 183 22.70 6.78 3.05
C ASP A 183 23.02 5.29 2.83
N ALA A 184 23.79 4.70 3.76
CA ALA A 184 24.17 3.30 3.73
C ALA A 184 23.01 2.39 4.17
N GLY A 185 23.00 1.17 3.64
CA GLY A 185 22.01 0.15 4.04
C GLY A 185 20.59 0.45 3.56
N VAL A 186 20.42 1.35 2.59
CA VAL A 186 19.12 1.68 2.01
C VAL A 186 18.55 0.48 1.27
N VAL A 187 17.35 0.07 1.69
CA VAL A 187 16.55 -0.92 0.96
C VAL A 187 15.92 -0.22 -0.25
N ARG A 188 16.37 -0.58 -1.45
CA ARG A 188 15.93 0.00 -2.72
C ARG A 188 14.76 -0.81 -3.28
N VAL A 189 13.56 -0.24 -3.21
CA VAL A 189 12.31 -0.90 -3.60
C VAL A 189 11.76 -0.20 -4.83
N THR A 190 11.37 -0.99 -5.84
CA THR A 190 10.77 -0.49 -7.07
C THR A 190 9.36 -1.02 -7.25
N ALA A 191 8.50 -0.29 -7.96
CA ALA A 191 7.16 -0.75 -8.31
C ALA A 191 6.82 -0.39 -9.77
N PRO A 192 6.25 -1.34 -10.55
CA PRO A 192 5.91 -1.09 -11.94
C PRO A 192 4.73 -0.11 -12.09
N GLY A 193 4.46 0.27 -13.33
CA GLY A 193 3.32 1.12 -13.70
C GLY A 193 3.66 2.61 -13.77
N ARG A 194 2.73 3.35 -14.37
CA ARG A 194 2.81 4.80 -14.59
C ARG A 194 2.88 5.56 -13.27
N LYS A 195 3.76 6.55 -13.21
CA LYS A 195 3.85 7.54 -12.13
C LYS A 195 3.22 8.85 -12.56
N GLU A 196 2.66 9.59 -11.61
CA GLU A 196 1.91 10.82 -11.89
C GLU A 196 2.66 12.06 -11.41
N CYS A 197 2.70 13.07 -12.27
CA CYS A 197 3.03 14.43 -11.88
C CYS A 197 1.81 15.09 -11.22
N GLU A 198 2.06 16.07 -10.34
CA GLU A 198 1.02 16.96 -9.84
C GLU A 198 0.42 17.77 -11.00
N GLY A 199 -0.91 17.73 -11.14
CA GLY A 199 -1.61 18.56 -12.13
C GLY A 199 -1.84 19.98 -11.64
N VAL A 200 -1.95 20.94 -12.57
CA VAL A 200 -2.22 22.37 -12.25
C VAL A 200 -3.49 22.61 -11.44
N SER A 201 -4.47 21.70 -11.55
CA SER A 201 -5.74 21.76 -10.82
C SER A 201 -5.80 20.80 -9.63
N ASP A 202 -4.78 19.96 -9.45
CA ASP A 202 -4.74 19.02 -8.34
C ASP A 202 -4.52 19.81 -7.03
N THR A 203 -5.28 19.45 -6.00
CA THR A 203 -5.27 20.12 -4.69
C THR A 203 -5.40 19.07 -3.60
N PRO A 204 -5.03 19.33 -2.33
CA PRO A 204 -5.19 18.33 -1.27
C PRO A 204 -6.61 17.74 -1.23
N GLY A 205 -6.70 16.41 -1.29
CA GLY A 205 -7.96 15.67 -1.38
C GLY A 205 -8.61 15.60 -2.77
N ASP A 206 -8.02 16.22 -3.80
CA ASP A 206 -8.40 16.12 -5.22
C ASP A 206 -7.14 15.85 -6.07
N GLY A 207 -6.84 14.57 -6.26
CA GLY A 207 -5.65 14.11 -6.97
C GLY A 207 -4.37 14.09 -6.12
N LEU A 208 -4.35 14.77 -4.95
CA LEU A 208 -3.25 14.77 -3.98
C LEU A 208 -3.69 14.25 -2.61
N PRO A 209 -2.75 13.74 -1.78
CA PRO A 209 -3.04 13.44 -0.39
C PRO A 209 -3.56 14.66 0.37
N LEU A 210 -4.32 14.40 1.44
CA LEU A 210 -4.62 15.43 2.43
C LEU A 210 -3.33 15.88 3.12
N THR A 211 -3.30 17.11 3.63
CA THR A 211 -2.13 17.66 4.36
C THR A 211 -2.43 17.93 5.83
N GLY A 212 -3.70 18.22 6.15
CA GLY A 212 -4.14 18.58 7.50
C GLY A 212 -4.87 17.46 8.24
N VAL A 213 -5.17 17.76 9.50
CA VAL A 213 -6.07 16.97 10.34
C VAL A 213 -7.51 17.21 9.88
N HIS A 214 -8.31 16.15 9.81
CA HIS A 214 -9.73 16.25 9.46
C HIS A 214 -10.46 17.21 10.42
N PRO A 215 -11.21 18.22 9.91
CA PRO A 215 -11.77 19.30 10.74
C PRO A 215 -12.70 18.82 11.87
N GLY A 216 -13.42 17.71 11.65
CA GLY A 216 -14.26 17.04 12.64
C GLY A 216 -13.53 16.43 13.85
N TYR A 217 -12.21 16.59 13.96
CA TYR A 217 -11.41 16.07 15.07
C TYR A 217 -10.48 17.13 15.65
N THR A 218 -10.31 17.07 16.97
CA THR A 218 -9.26 17.79 17.69
C THR A 218 -8.08 16.85 17.92
N LEU A 219 -6.92 17.16 17.34
CA LEU A 219 -5.69 16.38 17.52
C LEU A 219 -5.02 16.74 18.86
N THR A 220 -4.64 15.73 19.65
CA THR A 220 -3.86 15.87 20.88
C THR A 220 -2.63 14.98 20.82
N ASN A 221 -1.45 15.53 21.10
CA ASN A 221 -0.22 14.74 21.27
C ASN A 221 -0.19 14.18 22.70
N LEU A 222 0.17 12.91 22.86
CA LEU A 222 0.17 12.20 24.13
C LEU A 222 1.57 11.82 24.62
N ARG A 223 2.62 12.41 24.05
CA ARG A 223 4.01 12.10 24.38
C ARG A 223 4.65 13.16 25.28
N PRO A 224 4.95 12.87 26.55
CA PRO A 224 5.81 13.71 27.37
C PRO A 224 7.19 13.94 26.75
N SER A 225 7.89 14.97 27.20
CA SER A 225 9.27 15.23 26.76
C SER A 225 10.17 14.01 27.01
N GLY A 226 10.96 13.63 26.01
CA GLY A 226 11.84 12.46 26.05
C GLY A 226 11.14 11.12 25.77
N PHE A 227 9.81 11.06 25.71
CA PHE A 227 9.09 9.83 25.38
C PHE A 227 8.83 9.72 23.87
N GLN A 228 9.48 8.75 23.23
CA GLN A 228 9.50 8.58 21.76
C GLN A 228 9.06 7.15 21.36
N PRO A 229 7.84 6.71 21.71
CA PRO A 229 7.38 5.35 21.50
C PRO A 229 7.15 5.04 20.02
N LYS A 230 7.78 3.96 19.55
CA LYS A 230 7.49 3.31 18.27
C LYS A 230 6.36 2.30 18.47
N VAL A 231 5.13 2.76 18.51
CA VAL A 231 3.97 1.97 18.97
C VAL A 231 3.66 0.84 18.00
N THR A 232 3.44 -0.37 18.50
CA THR A 232 3.12 -1.58 17.70
C THR A 232 2.03 -2.45 18.30
N GLY A 233 1.39 -1.97 19.37
CA GLY A 233 0.23 -2.59 19.99
C GLY A 233 -0.37 -1.63 21.00
N MET A 234 -1.69 -1.68 21.16
CA MET A 234 -2.43 -0.79 22.05
C MET A 234 -3.70 -1.43 22.58
N ASP A 235 -3.92 -1.37 23.89
CA ASP A 235 -5.18 -1.78 24.51
C ASP A 235 -5.39 -1.07 25.85
N TRP A 236 -6.54 -1.32 26.49
CA TRP A 236 -6.96 -0.58 27.68
C TRP A 236 -7.05 -1.47 28.93
N LEU A 237 -6.61 -0.93 30.06
CA LEU A 237 -6.97 -1.47 31.37
C LEU A 237 -8.42 -1.10 31.70
N ALA A 238 -9.05 -1.87 32.59
CA ALA A 238 -10.43 -1.64 33.02
C ALA A 238 -10.65 -0.27 33.70
N ASP A 239 -9.59 0.32 34.26
CA ASP A 239 -9.61 1.65 34.88
C ASP A 239 -9.43 2.81 33.87
N GLY A 240 -9.31 2.49 32.58
CA GLY A 240 -9.18 3.46 31.48
C GLY A 240 -7.76 3.91 31.19
N ARG A 241 -6.73 3.36 31.86
CA ARG A 241 -5.33 3.61 31.49
C ARG A 241 -4.96 2.87 30.21
N LEU A 242 -4.10 3.49 29.41
CA LEU A 242 -3.65 2.98 28.12
C LEU A 242 -2.43 2.07 28.30
N VAL A 243 -2.41 0.92 27.64
CA VAL A 243 -1.23 0.05 27.57
C VAL A 243 -0.74 0.04 26.13
N ILE A 244 0.56 0.24 25.92
CA ILE A 244 1.19 0.17 24.60
C ILE A 244 2.39 -0.77 24.61
N SER A 245 2.66 -1.41 23.48
CA SER A 245 3.95 -2.04 23.18
C SER A 245 4.77 -1.21 22.20
N THR A 246 6.10 -1.27 22.30
CA THR A 246 7.03 -0.58 21.40
C THR A 246 7.92 -1.55 20.63
N TRP A 247 8.21 -1.25 19.36
CA TRP A 247 8.89 -2.17 18.44
C TRP A 247 10.31 -2.59 18.85
N GLY A 248 11.13 -1.69 19.40
CA GLY A 248 12.54 -1.96 19.72
C GLY A 248 13.51 -1.85 18.53
N GLY A 249 13.10 -2.17 17.30
CA GLY A 249 13.94 -2.09 16.10
C GLY A 249 13.94 -3.41 15.31
N SER A 250 14.77 -3.52 14.27
CA SER A 250 14.90 -4.78 13.51
C SER A 250 16.12 -5.55 13.98
N ASP A 251 15.98 -6.84 14.31
CA ASP A 251 17.09 -7.72 14.74
C ASP A 251 18.34 -7.61 13.85
N GLN A 252 18.14 -7.39 12.55
CA GLN A 252 19.20 -7.34 11.54
C GLN A 252 19.82 -5.95 11.36
N SER A 253 19.36 -4.93 12.08
CA SER A 253 19.83 -3.53 11.91
C SER A 253 21.12 -3.22 12.67
N GLY A 254 21.63 -4.15 13.50
CA GLY A 254 22.79 -3.92 14.39
C GLY A 254 22.57 -2.83 15.45
N THR A 255 21.37 -2.26 15.51
CA THR A 255 20.96 -1.12 16.35
C THR A 255 19.63 -1.38 17.06
N SER A 256 19.12 -2.61 16.98
CA SER A 256 17.88 -3.01 17.64
C SER A 256 18.03 -2.94 19.14
N GLN A 257 17.03 -2.35 19.79
CA GLN A 257 16.78 -2.48 21.22
C GLN A 257 15.67 -3.51 21.44
N ASP A 258 15.51 -3.93 22.67
CA ASP A 258 14.37 -4.77 23.03
C ASP A 258 13.09 -3.95 22.99
N GLY A 259 12.00 -4.57 22.55
CA GLY A 259 10.66 -4.02 22.69
C GLY A 259 10.24 -3.94 24.15
N GLU A 260 9.38 -2.98 24.43
CA GLU A 260 8.93 -2.66 25.79
C GLU A 260 7.41 -2.58 25.86
N VAL A 261 6.88 -2.66 27.09
CA VAL A 261 5.46 -2.40 27.37
C VAL A 261 5.34 -1.30 28.40
N TRP A 262 4.44 -0.35 28.14
CA TRP A 262 4.23 0.83 28.96
C TRP A 262 2.76 0.99 29.32
N ILE A 263 2.49 1.37 30.56
CA ILE A 263 1.19 1.89 31.00
C ILE A 263 1.26 3.41 30.98
N LEU A 264 0.22 4.05 30.43
CA LEU A 264 0.06 5.49 30.37
C LEU A 264 -1.20 5.94 31.10
N GLY A 265 -1.04 6.95 31.95
CA GLY A 265 -2.14 7.62 32.66
C GLY A 265 -2.42 9.00 32.08
N ASN A 266 -3.59 9.56 32.41
CA ASN A 266 -4.02 10.92 32.01
C ASN A 266 -4.04 11.14 30.48
N THR A 267 -4.37 10.09 29.71
CA THR A 267 -4.45 10.14 28.24
C THR A 267 -5.81 10.59 27.73
N GLY A 268 -6.87 10.49 28.55
CA GLY A 268 -8.25 10.85 28.21
C GLY A 268 -8.56 12.35 28.25
N GLY A 269 -9.69 12.75 27.65
CA GLY A 269 -10.21 14.13 27.70
C GLY A 269 -9.28 15.21 27.11
N SER A 270 -9.41 16.46 27.56
CA SER A 270 -8.54 17.57 27.16
C SER A 270 -7.22 17.55 27.93
N THR A 271 -6.37 16.57 27.64
CA THR A 271 -5.04 16.44 28.25
C THR A 271 -3.97 17.22 27.46
N ALA A 272 -2.81 17.42 28.08
CA ALA A 272 -1.62 17.99 27.45
C ALA A 272 -0.48 16.98 27.56
N PRO A 273 0.50 16.98 26.63
CA PRO A 273 1.58 15.99 26.64
C PRO A 273 2.35 15.91 27.96
N GLY A 274 2.55 17.05 28.66
CA GLY A 274 3.24 17.10 29.95
C GLY A 274 2.47 16.51 31.14
N ASN A 275 1.16 16.25 30.99
CA ASN A 275 0.33 15.67 32.03
C ASN A 275 0.23 14.14 31.93
N VAL A 276 0.61 13.57 30.78
CA VAL A 276 0.61 12.13 30.56
C VAL A 276 1.70 11.50 31.43
N THR A 277 1.34 10.50 32.20
CA THR A 277 2.29 9.70 32.98
C THR A 277 2.65 8.44 32.21
N THR A 278 3.90 8.01 32.30
CA THR A 278 4.40 6.80 31.60
C THR A 278 5.10 5.90 32.60
N LYS A 279 4.76 4.61 32.61
CA LYS A 279 5.40 3.59 33.44
C LYS A 279 5.76 2.36 32.60
N LYS A 280 7.05 2.06 32.50
CA LYS A 280 7.50 0.82 31.87
C LYS A 280 7.13 -0.36 32.77
N ILE A 281 6.47 -1.36 32.21
CA ILE A 281 6.06 -2.57 32.94
C ILE A 281 6.75 -3.84 32.43
N ALA A 282 7.33 -3.82 31.23
CA ALA A 282 8.15 -4.91 30.71
C ALA A 282 9.16 -4.42 29.67
N GLY A 283 10.20 -5.22 29.45
CA GLY A 283 11.20 -5.08 28.38
C GLY A 283 11.71 -6.47 27.97
N GLY A 284 12.69 -6.54 27.08
CA GLY A 284 13.24 -7.83 26.62
C GLY A 284 12.36 -8.55 25.58
N LEU A 285 11.43 -7.84 24.95
CA LEU A 285 10.52 -8.42 23.96
C LEU A 285 11.11 -8.33 22.56
N LYS A 286 10.95 -9.39 21.79
CA LYS A 286 11.50 -9.48 20.45
C LYS A 286 10.53 -8.99 19.39
N GLU A 287 10.74 -7.74 18.96
CA GLU A 287 9.93 -7.03 17.95
C GLU A 287 8.43 -7.24 18.15
N PRO A 288 7.86 -6.75 19.28
CA PRO A 288 6.46 -6.94 19.54
C PRO A 288 5.62 -6.24 18.48
N MET A 289 4.61 -6.93 17.95
CA MET A 289 3.74 -6.46 16.87
C MET A 289 2.26 -6.64 17.21
N GLY A 290 1.96 -6.66 18.51
CA GLY A 290 0.60 -6.74 18.98
C GLY A 290 0.48 -6.85 20.48
N LEU A 291 -0.62 -6.31 21.01
CA LEU A 291 -0.90 -6.28 22.43
C LEU A 291 -2.40 -6.46 22.69
N LYS A 292 -2.74 -7.24 23.72
CA LYS A 292 -4.10 -7.36 24.25
C LYS A 292 -4.09 -7.45 25.77
N VAL A 293 -5.00 -6.75 26.42
CA VAL A 293 -5.33 -6.91 27.84
C VAL A 293 -6.53 -7.85 27.95
N VAL A 294 -6.38 -8.94 28.72
CA VAL A 294 -7.46 -9.90 28.99
C VAL A 294 -7.49 -10.20 30.47
N ASP A 295 -8.61 -9.89 31.12
CA ASP A 295 -8.80 -10.05 32.57
C ASP A 295 -7.71 -9.35 33.40
N GLY A 296 -7.30 -8.15 32.96
CA GLY A 296 -6.22 -7.36 33.59
C GLY A 296 -4.80 -7.86 33.30
N VAL A 297 -4.64 -8.95 32.56
CA VAL A 297 -3.33 -9.51 32.19
C VAL A 297 -2.96 -9.06 30.78
N VAL A 298 -1.71 -8.62 30.59
CA VAL A 298 -1.19 -8.17 29.29
C VAL A 298 -0.59 -9.35 28.52
N TYR A 299 -0.97 -9.48 27.25
CA TYR A 299 -0.44 -10.43 26.29
C TYR A 299 0.17 -9.69 25.10
N VAL A 300 1.32 -10.15 24.62
CA VAL A 300 2.09 -9.50 23.56
C VAL A 300 2.52 -10.54 22.52
N THR A 301 2.34 -10.25 21.23
CA THR A 301 2.91 -11.08 20.16
C THR A 301 4.33 -10.62 19.86
N GLU A 302 5.27 -11.57 19.91
CA GLU A 302 6.65 -11.43 19.43
C GLU A 302 6.81 -12.25 18.14
N LYS A 303 7.94 -12.12 17.41
CA LYS A 303 8.12 -12.82 16.12
C LYS A 303 7.79 -14.31 16.11
N GLN A 304 8.11 -15.02 17.19
CA GLN A 304 8.01 -16.48 17.31
C GLN A 304 7.07 -17.00 18.41
N ARG A 305 6.44 -16.10 19.18
CA ARG A 305 5.64 -16.51 20.35
C ARG A 305 4.59 -15.48 20.77
N LEU A 306 3.58 -15.98 21.49
CA LEU A 306 2.67 -15.19 22.31
C LEU A 306 3.18 -15.21 23.75
N THR A 307 3.36 -14.02 24.33
CA THR A 307 3.93 -13.84 25.66
C THR A 307 2.90 -13.24 26.60
N ARG A 308 2.77 -13.82 27.79
CA ARG A 308 1.98 -13.31 28.91
C ARG A 308 2.90 -12.61 29.90
N LEU A 309 2.56 -11.38 30.27
CA LEU A 309 3.23 -10.65 31.33
C LEU A 309 2.60 -11.05 32.67
N VAL A 310 3.39 -11.65 33.55
CA VAL A 310 2.95 -12.05 34.90
C VAL A 310 3.42 -11.00 35.89
N ASN A 311 2.45 -10.43 36.61
CA ASN A 311 2.64 -9.54 37.75
C ASN A 311 1.94 -10.18 38.97
N THR A 312 2.70 -10.43 40.03
CA THR A 312 2.25 -11.03 41.30
C THR A 312 2.50 -10.10 42.50
N GLY A 313 3.34 -9.09 42.35
CA GLY A 313 3.71 -8.11 43.36
C GLY A 313 2.76 -6.92 43.48
N GLY A 314 1.84 -6.74 42.52
CA GLY A 314 0.81 -5.70 42.57
C GLY A 314 1.30 -4.30 42.20
N ASP A 315 2.58 -4.16 41.84
CA ASP A 315 3.21 -2.90 41.41
C ASP A 315 3.14 -2.70 39.88
N GLU A 316 2.42 -3.55 39.16
CA GLU A 316 2.18 -3.51 37.71
C GLU A 316 3.37 -3.91 36.85
N VAL A 317 4.57 -4.08 37.41
CA VAL A 317 5.75 -4.49 36.67
C VAL A 317 5.74 -6.01 36.53
N ALA A 318 5.98 -6.52 35.32
CA ALA A 318 6.03 -7.95 35.11
C ALA A 318 7.30 -8.54 35.75
N GLU A 319 7.15 -9.49 36.67
CA GLU A 319 8.31 -10.20 37.24
C GLU A 319 8.79 -11.32 36.31
N ARG A 320 7.90 -11.87 35.48
CA ARG A 320 8.27 -12.85 34.46
C ARG A 320 7.45 -12.72 33.17
N LEU A 321 8.09 -13.11 32.09
CA LEU A 321 7.49 -13.25 30.76
C LEU A 321 7.26 -14.74 30.49
N GLU A 322 6.00 -15.16 30.44
CA GLU A 322 5.61 -16.55 30.17
C GLU A 322 5.25 -16.73 28.70
N THR A 323 5.76 -17.81 28.08
CA THR A 323 5.34 -18.19 26.73
C THR A 323 4.01 -18.94 26.79
N VAL A 324 2.98 -18.42 26.13
CA VAL A 324 1.66 -19.07 26.01
C VAL A 324 1.64 -20.02 24.82
N ALA A 325 2.17 -19.58 23.68
CA ALA A 325 2.21 -20.36 22.44
C ALA A 325 3.42 -19.97 21.60
N THR A 326 3.85 -20.87 20.72
CA THR A 326 4.92 -20.64 19.74
C THR A 326 4.46 -21.01 18.34
N TRP A 327 5.14 -20.48 17.34
CA TRP A 327 4.92 -20.81 15.92
C TRP A 327 6.25 -20.82 15.15
N PRO A 328 6.28 -21.44 13.95
CA PRO A 328 7.49 -21.48 13.13
C PRO A 328 8.04 -20.08 12.82
N TYR A 329 9.36 -19.96 12.93
CA TYR A 329 10.14 -18.74 12.67
C TYR A 329 11.48 -19.11 12.04
N GLY A 330 11.80 -18.49 10.91
CA GLY A 330 12.98 -18.81 10.10
C GLY A 330 14.16 -17.86 10.32
N GLY A 331 14.03 -16.87 11.21
CA GLY A 331 15.09 -15.90 11.50
C GLY A 331 15.09 -14.67 10.58
N ASN A 332 14.11 -14.52 9.69
CA ASN A 332 14.06 -13.42 8.74
C ASN A 332 13.49 -12.15 9.41
N PHE A 333 14.08 -10.98 9.11
CA PHE A 333 13.65 -9.71 9.70
C PHE A 333 12.18 -9.38 9.43
N HIS A 334 11.62 -9.87 8.33
CA HIS A 334 10.26 -9.58 7.89
C HIS A 334 9.22 -10.59 8.40
N GLU A 335 9.61 -11.58 9.20
CA GLU A 335 8.69 -12.55 9.79
C GLU A 335 8.03 -12.03 11.08
N PHE A 336 7.15 -11.04 10.93
CA PHE A 336 6.35 -10.45 12.01
C PHE A 336 5.15 -11.32 12.44
N ALA A 337 4.67 -11.09 13.67
CA ALA A 337 3.43 -11.65 14.19
C ALA A 337 2.47 -10.52 14.62
N PHE A 338 1.61 -10.10 13.69
CA PHE A 338 0.74 -8.93 13.82
C PHE A 338 -0.54 -9.25 14.59
N GLY A 339 -0.92 -8.42 15.56
CA GLY A 339 -1.96 -8.79 16.51
C GLY A 339 -2.31 -7.67 17.48
N LEU A 340 -3.24 -7.88 18.43
CA LEU A 340 -3.77 -9.16 18.87
C LEU A 340 -5.27 -9.01 19.17
N LEU A 341 -6.11 -9.85 18.56
CA LEU A 341 -7.52 -9.92 18.91
C LEU A 341 -7.75 -11.01 19.96
N TYR A 342 -8.81 -10.86 20.76
CA TYR A 342 -9.24 -11.87 21.71
C TYR A 342 -10.75 -11.97 21.76
N GLN A 343 -11.27 -13.19 21.72
CA GLN A 343 -12.68 -13.50 21.92
C GLN A 343 -12.84 -14.97 22.35
N ASP A 344 -13.75 -15.22 23.30
CA ASP A 344 -14.21 -16.56 23.71
C ASP A 344 -13.08 -17.55 24.07
N GLY A 345 -12.06 -17.09 24.79
CA GLY A 345 -10.92 -17.92 25.21
C GLY A 345 -9.85 -18.13 24.14
N PHE A 346 -9.95 -17.41 23.01
CA PHE A 346 -8.99 -17.52 21.91
C PHE A 346 -8.40 -16.17 21.51
N PHE A 347 -7.11 -16.19 21.22
CA PHE A 347 -6.41 -15.10 20.57
C PHE A 347 -6.35 -15.31 19.05
N TYR A 348 -6.37 -14.21 18.29
CA TYR A 348 -6.19 -14.21 16.84
C TYR A 348 -5.11 -13.22 16.42
N LEU A 349 -4.23 -13.64 15.52
CA LEU A 349 -3.09 -12.86 15.02
C LEU A 349 -2.70 -13.35 13.62
N ASN A 350 -1.89 -12.57 12.90
CA ASN A 350 -1.41 -12.92 11.58
C ASN A 350 0.12 -13.12 11.55
N LEU A 351 0.58 -14.09 10.77
CA LEU A 351 2.00 -14.29 10.50
C LEU A 351 2.36 -13.77 9.11
N SER A 352 3.34 -12.87 9.05
CA SER A 352 3.96 -12.39 7.81
C SER A 352 4.88 -13.44 7.17
N VAL A 353 5.02 -13.45 5.84
CA VAL A 353 6.02 -14.28 5.16
C VAL A 353 7.43 -13.70 5.31
N SER A 354 8.45 -14.53 5.06
CA SER A 354 9.83 -14.04 4.88
C SER A 354 9.96 -13.23 3.60
N ILE A 355 10.71 -12.13 3.68
CA ILE A 355 10.95 -11.20 2.58
C ILE A 355 12.45 -10.90 2.47
N ASN A 356 12.93 -10.78 1.24
CA ASN A 356 14.28 -10.34 0.93
C ASN A 356 14.34 -8.80 0.90
N SER A 357 15.50 -8.21 1.19
CA SER A 357 15.73 -6.79 0.94
C SER A 357 15.31 -6.41 -0.49
N GLY A 358 14.54 -5.33 -0.63
CA GLY A 358 13.91 -4.92 -1.89
C GLY A 358 12.45 -5.36 -2.04
N GLY A 359 11.93 -6.16 -1.10
CA GLY A 359 10.49 -6.46 -1.00
C GLY A 359 10.02 -7.73 -1.73
N ALA A 360 10.93 -8.47 -2.37
CA ALA A 360 10.63 -9.76 -2.98
C ALA A 360 10.38 -10.84 -1.91
N THR A 361 9.36 -11.67 -2.09
CA THR A 361 9.10 -12.81 -1.21
C THR A 361 10.29 -13.78 -1.26
N THR A 362 10.80 -14.19 -0.09
CA THR A 362 11.87 -15.19 0.00
C THR A 362 11.39 -16.53 -0.57
N ASN A 363 12.17 -17.18 -1.43
CA ASN A 363 11.82 -18.46 -2.03
C ASN A 363 13.06 -19.38 -2.07
N PRO A 364 13.04 -20.55 -1.41
CA PRO A 364 11.95 -21.08 -0.56
C PRO A 364 11.76 -20.27 0.74
N GLN A 365 10.56 -20.35 1.33
CA GLN A 365 10.26 -19.84 2.66
C GLN A 365 10.99 -20.69 3.72
N PRO A 366 11.70 -20.08 4.69
CA PRO A 366 12.49 -20.79 5.68
C PRO A 366 11.66 -21.42 6.81
N ALA A 367 10.42 -20.97 7.00
CA ALA A 367 9.50 -21.46 8.03
C ALA A 367 8.15 -21.83 7.42
N THR A 368 7.57 -22.93 7.92
CA THR A 368 6.25 -23.41 7.49
C THR A 368 5.13 -22.54 8.03
N ASN A 369 3.98 -22.57 7.34
CA ASN A 369 2.73 -21.92 7.76
C ASN A 369 2.80 -20.40 8.01
N ARG A 370 3.85 -19.71 7.55
CA ARG A 370 3.87 -18.24 7.47
C ARG A 370 2.85 -17.77 6.41
N GLY A 371 2.40 -16.51 6.49
CA GLY A 371 1.36 -15.98 5.60
C GLY A 371 -0.05 -16.44 5.96
N THR A 372 -0.31 -16.67 7.25
CA THR A 372 -1.58 -17.22 7.76
C THR A 372 -2.15 -16.40 8.91
N THR A 373 -3.47 -16.49 9.10
CA THR A 373 -4.14 -16.06 10.33
C THR A 373 -4.25 -17.25 11.29
N LEU A 374 -3.81 -17.05 12.53
CA LEU A 374 -3.76 -18.03 13.59
C LEU A 374 -4.91 -17.83 14.58
N LYS A 375 -5.27 -18.92 15.24
CA LYS A 375 -6.12 -18.97 16.42
C LYS A 375 -5.38 -19.72 17.52
N VAL A 376 -5.19 -19.09 18.67
CA VAL A 376 -4.46 -19.63 19.82
C VAL A 376 -5.40 -19.76 21.02
N ASN A 377 -5.52 -20.95 21.60
CA ASN A 377 -6.28 -21.13 22.83
C ASN A 377 -5.52 -20.53 24.02
N LYS A 378 -6.17 -19.64 24.78
CA LYS A 378 -5.55 -18.90 25.89
C LYS A 378 -5.02 -19.81 27.00
N ASP A 379 -5.73 -20.89 27.32
CA ASP A 379 -5.43 -21.72 28.49
C ASP A 379 -4.43 -22.84 28.18
N THR A 380 -4.50 -23.41 26.98
CA THR A 380 -3.67 -24.56 26.57
C THR A 380 -2.50 -24.18 25.70
N GLY A 381 -2.49 -22.97 25.12
CA GLY A 381 -1.49 -22.57 24.13
C GLY A 381 -1.64 -23.23 22.75
N ALA A 382 -2.68 -24.05 22.55
CA ALA A 382 -2.87 -24.78 21.30
C ALA A 382 -3.08 -23.82 20.11
N VAL A 383 -2.28 -23.99 19.06
CA VAL A 383 -2.33 -23.18 17.83
C VAL A 383 -3.10 -23.92 16.74
N SER A 384 -3.97 -23.21 16.05
CA SER A 384 -4.68 -23.66 14.85
C SER A 384 -4.68 -22.57 13.78
N TYR A 385 -4.88 -22.95 12.52
CA TYR A 385 -4.83 -22.03 11.38
C TYR A 385 -6.22 -21.79 10.80
N VAL A 386 -6.53 -20.54 10.52
CA VAL A 386 -7.86 -20.12 10.04
C VAL A 386 -7.88 -19.93 8.53
N ALA A 387 -6.94 -19.16 8.00
CA ALA A 387 -6.84 -18.84 6.57
C ALA A 387 -5.38 -18.59 6.18
N GLY A 388 -5.10 -18.61 4.88
CA GLY A 388 -3.75 -18.41 4.33
C GLY A 388 -3.72 -17.51 3.10
N GLY A 389 -2.55 -17.39 2.50
CA GLY A 389 -2.33 -16.55 1.32
C GLY A 389 -2.18 -15.06 1.64
N LEU A 390 -1.70 -14.74 2.83
CA LEU A 390 -1.32 -13.40 3.25
C LEU A 390 0.18 -13.18 3.03
N ARG A 391 0.60 -11.96 2.71
CA ARG A 391 2.02 -11.63 2.53
C ARG A 391 2.58 -10.92 3.77
N THR A 392 2.14 -9.69 3.99
CA THR A 392 2.52 -8.85 5.13
C THR A 392 1.23 -8.30 5.74
N PRO A 393 0.51 -9.11 6.51
CA PRO A 393 -0.80 -8.77 7.05
C PRO A 393 -0.72 -7.90 8.31
N HIS A 394 -0.24 -6.65 8.17
CA HIS A 394 0.07 -5.77 9.30
C HIS A 394 -1.14 -5.48 10.18
N GLY A 395 -2.31 -5.20 9.60
CA GLY A 395 -3.49 -4.89 10.40
C GLY A 395 -4.41 -6.09 10.60
N ILE A 396 -4.93 -6.23 11.81
CA ILE A 396 -6.01 -7.16 12.15
C ILE A 396 -7.04 -6.46 13.04
N GLY A 397 -8.33 -6.64 12.75
CA GLY A 397 -9.40 -5.97 13.48
C GLY A 397 -10.73 -6.69 13.39
N TRP A 398 -11.60 -6.44 14.37
CA TRP A 398 -13.00 -6.81 14.29
C TRP A 398 -13.72 -5.93 13.27
N GLY A 399 -14.65 -6.53 12.55
CA GLY A 399 -15.50 -5.84 11.58
C GLY A 399 -16.99 -6.07 11.81
N PRO A 400 -17.82 -5.77 10.80
CA PRO A 400 -19.25 -6.03 10.88
C PRO A 400 -19.52 -7.51 11.21
N GLU A 401 -20.61 -7.74 11.96
CA GLU A 401 -21.06 -9.08 12.34
C GLU A 401 -20.02 -9.90 13.15
N GLY A 402 -19.06 -9.23 13.79
CA GLY A 402 -18.01 -9.91 14.56
C GLY A 402 -16.98 -10.64 13.69
N GLY A 403 -16.93 -10.35 12.39
CA GLY A 403 -15.95 -10.94 11.47
C GLY A 403 -14.52 -10.42 11.72
N ILE A 404 -13.52 -11.18 11.31
CA ILE A 404 -12.11 -10.77 11.35
C ILE A 404 -11.71 -10.20 10.00
N PHE A 405 -11.18 -8.98 10.00
CA PHE A 405 -10.72 -8.28 8.81
C PHE A 405 -9.23 -7.98 8.93
N VAL A 406 -8.53 -8.15 7.81
CA VAL A 406 -7.07 -8.04 7.75
C VAL A 406 -6.66 -7.15 6.60
N THR A 407 -5.79 -6.19 6.87
CA THR A 407 -5.09 -5.41 5.84
C THR A 407 -3.77 -6.11 5.52
N ASP A 408 -3.46 -6.27 4.23
CA ASP A 408 -2.29 -6.98 3.75
C ASP A 408 -1.52 -6.12 2.74
N ASN A 409 -0.21 -5.95 2.97
CA ASN A 409 0.61 -4.95 2.28
C ASN A 409 1.19 -5.50 0.97
N GLN A 410 1.12 -4.70 -0.09
CA GLN A 410 1.59 -5.07 -1.43
C GLN A 410 3.06 -5.47 -1.51
N GLY A 411 3.38 -6.24 -2.56
CA GLY A 411 4.72 -6.58 -3.00
C GLY A 411 4.69 -7.79 -3.94
N GLY A 412 5.69 -8.68 -3.85
CA GLY A 412 5.73 -9.89 -4.66
C GLY A 412 4.43 -10.70 -4.55
N TRP A 413 3.81 -10.99 -5.69
CA TRP A 413 2.53 -11.70 -5.87
C TRP A 413 1.29 -11.04 -5.26
N LEU A 414 1.44 -9.85 -4.66
CA LEU A 414 0.36 -9.06 -4.10
C LEU A 414 0.37 -7.66 -4.74
N PRO A 415 -0.40 -7.44 -5.81
CA PRO A 415 -0.19 -6.30 -6.71
C PRO A 415 -0.50 -4.93 -6.10
N SER A 416 -1.44 -4.89 -5.15
CA SER A 416 -1.78 -3.72 -4.37
C SER A 416 -2.16 -4.16 -2.96
N SER A 417 -2.13 -3.22 -2.02
CA SER A 417 -2.62 -3.49 -0.67
C SER A 417 -4.10 -3.85 -0.71
N LYS A 418 -4.58 -4.64 0.25
CA LYS A 418 -5.97 -5.10 0.27
C LYS A 418 -6.51 -5.23 1.70
N LEU A 419 -7.82 -5.10 1.84
CA LEU A 419 -8.59 -5.54 3.01
C LEU A 419 -9.27 -6.86 2.68
N VAL A 420 -9.12 -7.89 3.52
CA VAL A 420 -9.75 -9.21 3.35
C VAL A 420 -10.62 -9.56 4.53
N HIS A 421 -11.67 -10.35 4.28
CA HIS A 421 -12.53 -10.94 5.32
C HIS A 421 -12.10 -12.39 5.58
N VAL A 422 -11.51 -12.62 6.74
CA VAL A 422 -10.98 -13.91 7.17
C VAL A 422 -12.11 -14.84 7.62
N LYS A 423 -12.17 -16.02 7.01
CA LYS A 423 -13.01 -17.15 7.41
C LYS A 423 -12.20 -18.43 7.29
N GLN A 424 -12.60 -19.47 8.02
CA GLN A 424 -11.94 -20.78 7.98
C GLN A 424 -11.80 -21.28 6.53
N GLY A 425 -10.60 -21.73 6.16
CA GLY A 425 -10.32 -22.37 4.87
C GLY A 425 -10.10 -21.42 3.69
N ARG A 426 -10.14 -20.09 3.89
CA ARG A 426 -9.93 -19.13 2.80
C ARG A 426 -8.46 -18.99 2.43
N PHE A 427 -8.22 -18.67 1.15
CA PHE A 427 -6.91 -18.37 0.60
C PHE A 427 -6.93 -17.02 -0.15
N PHE A 428 -5.94 -16.17 0.11
CA PHE A 428 -5.91 -14.78 -0.37
C PHE A 428 -4.85 -14.51 -1.45
N ASN A 429 -4.48 -15.50 -2.26
CA ASN A 429 -3.70 -15.34 -3.49
C ASN A 429 -2.20 -14.99 -3.30
N HIS A 430 -1.61 -15.27 -2.15
CA HIS A 430 -0.15 -15.24 -1.99
C HIS A 430 0.37 -16.67 -1.78
N PHE A 431 0.99 -17.23 -2.81
CA PHE A 431 1.50 -18.60 -2.76
C PHE A 431 2.90 -18.64 -2.15
N THR A 432 3.19 -19.71 -1.41
CA THR A 432 4.53 -19.94 -0.84
C THR A 432 5.14 -21.23 -1.37
N ASN A 433 6.47 -21.37 -1.23
CA ASN A 433 7.19 -22.59 -1.51
C ASN A 433 8.09 -22.92 -0.30
N PRO A 434 7.90 -24.04 0.41
CA PRO A 434 6.84 -25.03 0.21
C PRO A 434 5.44 -24.42 0.40
N ALA A 435 4.43 -25.06 -0.21
CA ALA A 435 3.05 -24.56 -0.18
C ALA A 435 2.52 -24.43 1.24
N GLY A 436 1.79 -23.33 1.50
CA GLY A 436 1.09 -23.09 2.73
C GLY A 436 -0.13 -24.01 2.92
N PRO A 437 -0.70 -24.06 4.14
CA PRO A 437 -1.78 -24.98 4.48
C PRO A 437 -3.09 -24.74 3.72
N PHE A 438 -3.25 -23.57 3.08
CA PHE A 438 -4.45 -23.19 2.33
C PHE A 438 -4.18 -22.92 0.85
N ASP A 439 -2.96 -23.13 0.36
CA ASP A 439 -2.57 -22.75 -1.01
C ASP A 439 -3.33 -23.55 -2.09
N THR A 440 -3.99 -24.65 -1.72
CA THR A 440 -4.86 -25.45 -2.62
C THR A 440 -6.32 -24.98 -2.64
N ALA A 441 -6.71 -24.04 -1.78
CA ALA A 441 -8.06 -23.52 -1.73
C ALA A 441 -8.29 -22.48 -2.84
N ALA A 442 -9.55 -22.30 -3.22
CA ALA A 442 -9.92 -21.29 -4.20
C ALA A 442 -9.57 -19.88 -3.71
N VAL A 443 -9.02 -19.07 -4.61
CA VAL A 443 -8.69 -17.67 -4.32
C VAL A 443 -9.95 -16.90 -3.93
N THR A 444 -9.90 -16.30 -2.75
CA THR A 444 -10.94 -15.41 -2.25
C THR A 444 -10.62 -13.97 -2.64
N GLN A 445 -11.58 -13.28 -3.25
CA GLN A 445 -11.44 -11.87 -3.60
C GLN A 445 -11.32 -10.99 -2.35
N PRO A 446 -10.52 -9.92 -2.40
CA PRO A 446 -10.48 -8.96 -1.31
C PRO A 446 -11.79 -8.20 -1.18
N VAL A 447 -12.08 -7.74 0.03
CA VAL A 447 -13.20 -6.81 0.30
C VAL A 447 -12.91 -5.46 -0.35
N LEU A 448 -11.67 -4.98 -0.20
CA LEU A 448 -11.20 -3.75 -0.82
C LEU A 448 -9.81 -3.97 -1.39
N TRP A 449 -9.58 -3.48 -2.60
CA TRP A 449 -8.24 -3.06 -3.02
C TRP A 449 -7.97 -1.66 -2.47
N MET A 450 -6.75 -1.46 -1.98
CA MET A 450 -6.23 -0.20 -1.47
C MET A 450 -5.08 0.23 -2.39
N PRO A 451 -5.34 1.08 -3.40
CA PRO A 451 -4.37 1.38 -4.46
C PRO A 451 -3.06 1.96 -3.96
N GLN A 452 -1.98 1.25 -4.30
CA GLN A 452 -0.61 1.65 -4.05
C GLN A 452 -0.30 3.00 -4.70
N ASN A 453 0.44 3.84 -3.98
CA ASN A 453 0.91 5.17 -4.38
C ASN A 453 -0.20 6.22 -4.57
N GLU A 454 -1.46 5.87 -4.26
CA GLU A 454 -2.61 6.78 -4.40
C GLU A 454 -3.29 7.07 -3.07
N ILE A 455 -3.45 6.04 -2.23
CA ILE A 455 -4.17 6.14 -0.95
C ILE A 455 -3.61 5.25 0.17
N ALA A 456 -2.89 4.16 -0.16
CA ALA A 456 -2.26 3.30 0.84
C ALA A 456 -1.02 2.61 0.27
N ASN A 457 0.02 2.47 1.09
CA ASN A 457 1.25 1.73 0.76
C ASN A 457 1.61 0.70 1.84
N SER A 458 1.23 0.93 3.10
CA SER A 458 1.48 -0.01 4.19
C SER A 458 0.33 0.07 5.20
N PRO A 459 -0.90 -0.29 4.80
CA PRO A 459 -2.04 -0.19 5.68
C PRO A 459 -1.85 -1.05 6.93
N SER A 460 -2.28 -0.53 8.06
CA SER A 460 -2.17 -1.15 9.38
C SER A 460 -3.58 -1.44 9.94
N THR A 461 -3.75 -1.40 11.25
CA THR A 461 -4.96 -1.83 11.98
C THR A 461 -6.26 -1.29 11.36
N PRO A 462 -7.16 -2.17 10.87
CA PRO A 462 -8.49 -1.79 10.45
C PRO A 462 -9.42 -1.72 11.67
N LEU A 463 -9.75 -0.51 12.11
CA LEU A 463 -10.66 -0.26 13.22
C LEU A 463 -12.09 -0.07 12.72
N TYR A 464 -13.01 -0.96 13.11
CA TYR A 464 -14.44 -0.79 12.82
C TYR A 464 -15.13 0.10 13.86
N LEU A 465 -15.73 1.20 13.42
CA LEU A 465 -16.44 2.13 14.28
C LEU A 465 -17.89 1.69 14.49
N THR A 466 -18.31 1.54 15.75
CA THR A 466 -19.68 1.17 16.11
C THR A 466 -20.55 2.37 16.49
N SER A 467 -19.96 3.55 16.62
CA SER A 467 -20.62 4.78 17.03
C SER A 467 -20.03 6.02 16.33
N GLY A 468 -20.64 7.18 16.55
CA GLY A 468 -20.20 8.44 15.94
C GLY A 468 -20.60 8.59 14.46
N ARG A 469 -20.07 9.63 13.81
CA ARG A 469 -20.44 10.03 12.43
C ARG A 469 -20.27 8.92 11.40
N TYR A 470 -19.25 8.09 11.58
CA TYR A 470 -18.89 7.00 10.66
C TYR A 470 -19.21 5.62 11.24
N ALA A 471 -20.20 5.54 12.14
CA ALA A 471 -20.68 4.25 12.64
C ALA A 471 -21.00 3.31 11.46
N GLY A 472 -20.54 2.06 11.57
CA GLY A 472 -20.69 1.05 10.52
C GLY A 472 -19.56 1.02 9.49
N GLN A 473 -18.47 1.76 9.71
CA GLN A 473 -17.35 1.89 8.76
C GLN A 473 -16.00 1.60 9.40
N PHE A 474 -15.01 1.30 8.57
CA PHE A 474 -13.63 1.14 9.00
C PHE A 474 -12.88 2.48 8.96
N VAL A 475 -11.96 2.66 9.91
CA VAL A 475 -10.85 3.59 9.86
C VAL A 475 -9.56 2.76 9.84
N ILE A 476 -8.67 3.06 8.92
CA ILE A 476 -7.49 2.24 8.64
C ILE A 476 -6.26 3.14 8.67
N GLY A 477 -5.24 2.78 9.46
CA GLY A 477 -3.96 3.49 9.46
C GLY A 477 -3.07 3.09 8.29
N ASP A 478 -2.04 3.88 8.00
CA ASP A 478 -0.98 3.51 7.05
C ASP A 478 0.39 4.00 7.52
N VAL A 479 1.40 3.13 7.49
CA VAL A 479 2.77 3.44 7.95
C VAL A 479 3.56 4.27 6.92
N THR A 480 3.35 4.03 5.62
CA THR A 480 4.18 4.59 4.54
C THR A 480 3.51 5.78 3.87
N TYR A 481 2.27 5.61 3.40
CA TYR A 481 1.45 6.70 2.87
C TYR A 481 1.04 7.67 4.00
N GLY A 482 0.85 7.14 5.21
CA GLY A 482 0.53 7.91 6.41
C GLY A 482 -0.95 8.19 6.60
N GLY A 483 -1.28 8.71 7.79
CA GLY A 483 -2.62 9.17 8.12
C GLY A 483 -3.60 8.04 8.33
N LEU A 484 -4.89 8.38 8.22
CA LEU A 484 -5.99 7.44 8.28
C LEU A 484 -6.82 7.51 7.01
N GLN A 485 -7.24 6.34 6.52
CA GLN A 485 -8.25 6.17 5.49
C GLN A 485 -9.57 5.71 6.12
N ARG A 486 -10.69 5.91 5.42
CA ARG A 486 -12.02 5.44 5.81
C ARG A 486 -12.56 4.46 4.77
N ALA A 487 -13.23 3.42 5.20
CA ALA A 487 -13.84 2.44 4.31
C ALA A 487 -15.29 2.13 4.68
N ASN A 488 -16.20 2.30 3.71
CA ASN A 488 -17.57 1.83 3.79
C ASN A 488 -17.68 0.51 3.02
N VAL A 489 -18.16 -0.54 3.68
CA VAL A 489 -18.38 -1.86 3.07
C VAL A 489 -19.87 -2.20 3.05
N GLU A 490 -20.27 -3.02 2.08
CA GLU A 490 -21.62 -3.55 1.91
C GLU A 490 -21.56 -5.03 1.50
N LYS A 491 -22.64 -5.77 1.72
CA LYS A 491 -22.78 -7.15 1.22
C LYS A 491 -23.48 -7.15 -0.13
N VAL A 492 -22.82 -7.70 -1.15
CA VAL A 492 -23.42 -7.99 -2.45
C VAL A 492 -23.29 -9.48 -2.71
N ASN A 493 -24.42 -10.15 -2.95
CA ASN A 493 -24.48 -11.61 -3.13
C ASN A 493 -23.81 -12.40 -1.98
N GLY A 494 -23.94 -11.91 -0.74
CA GLY A 494 -23.43 -12.57 0.47
C GLY A 494 -21.95 -12.30 0.81
N GLU A 495 -21.20 -11.64 -0.07
CA GLU A 495 -19.79 -11.28 0.18
C GLU A 495 -19.62 -9.76 0.31
N TYR A 496 -18.62 -9.35 1.09
CA TYR A 496 -18.34 -7.93 1.29
C TYR A 496 -17.55 -7.34 0.12
N GLN A 497 -17.92 -6.12 -0.24
CA GLN A 497 -17.17 -5.24 -1.13
C GLN A 497 -17.42 -3.78 -0.71
N GLY A 498 -16.80 -2.77 -1.31
CA GLY A 498 -17.10 -1.38 -0.93
C GLY A 498 -16.12 -0.33 -1.41
N ALA A 499 -16.14 0.84 -0.77
CA ALA A 499 -15.35 2.01 -1.14
C ALA A 499 -14.39 2.48 -0.05
N LEU A 500 -13.21 2.92 -0.49
CA LEU A 500 -12.18 3.56 0.30
C LEU A 500 -12.14 5.08 0.04
N PHE A 501 -11.91 5.86 1.10
CA PHE A 501 -11.85 7.32 1.10
C PHE A 501 -10.66 7.80 1.95
N ARG A 502 -10.15 9.00 1.67
CA ARG A 502 -9.20 9.65 2.58
C ARG A 502 -9.96 10.24 3.77
N LEU A 503 -9.44 10.04 4.99
CA LEU A 503 -10.01 10.63 6.20
C LEU A 503 -9.15 11.80 6.67
N THR A 504 -7.94 11.52 7.13
CA THR A 504 -7.07 12.54 7.73
C THR A 504 -5.60 12.28 7.43
N GLN A 505 -4.84 13.36 7.33
CA GLN A 505 -3.38 13.34 7.36
C GLN A 505 -2.91 14.29 8.47
N GLY A 506 -1.71 14.85 8.37
CA GLY A 506 -1.21 15.83 9.35
C GLY A 506 -0.73 15.22 10.67
N LEU A 507 -0.68 13.89 10.78
CA LEU A 507 -0.15 13.19 11.95
C LEU A 507 1.39 13.29 12.02
N GLU A 508 1.95 13.01 13.19
CA GLU A 508 3.39 13.21 13.46
C GLU A 508 4.29 12.09 12.90
N ALA A 509 3.72 10.92 12.62
CA ALA A 509 4.39 9.72 12.12
C ALA A 509 3.44 8.87 11.26
N GLY A 510 4.00 7.89 10.54
CA GLY A 510 3.22 6.83 9.92
C GLY A 510 2.45 6.03 10.97
N VAL A 511 1.24 5.56 10.65
CA VAL A 511 0.32 4.96 11.63
C VAL A 511 0.42 3.44 11.58
N SER A 512 0.94 2.84 12.65
CA SER A 512 1.00 1.38 12.85
C SER A 512 -0.18 0.85 13.65
N GLU A 513 -0.76 1.64 14.55
CA GLU A 513 -1.83 1.19 15.43
C GLU A 513 -2.97 2.18 15.54
N VAL A 514 -4.19 1.66 15.63
CA VAL A 514 -5.42 2.44 15.76
C VAL A 514 -6.36 1.75 16.73
N ASN A 515 -6.83 2.47 17.75
CA ASN A 515 -7.80 1.94 18.72
C ASN A 515 -8.80 3.04 19.16
N VAL A 516 -9.99 2.66 19.64
CA VAL A 516 -10.93 3.60 20.26
C VAL A 516 -10.70 3.58 21.77
N GLY A 517 -10.56 4.77 22.36
CA GLY A 517 -10.45 4.89 23.81
C GLY A 517 -11.80 4.90 24.53
N PRO A 518 -11.80 4.71 25.87
CA PRO A 518 -13.01 4.81 26.68
C PRO A 518 -13.70 6.18 26.58
N ASP A 519 -12.99 7.22 26.18
CA ASP A 519 -13.52 8.57 25.93
C ASP A 519 -14.11 8.74 24.51
N GLY A 520 -14.16 7.68 23.71
CA GLY A 520 -14.68 7.68 22.35
C GLY A 520 -13.76 8.33 21.31
N ALA A 521 -12.55 8.74 21.70
CA ALA A 521 -11.55 9.26 20.77
C ALA A 521 -10.82 8.12 20.04
N ILE A 522 -10.28 8.43 18.84
CA ILE A 522 -9.44 7.50 18.09
C ILE A 522 -7.98 7.75 18.49
N TYR A 523 -7.32 6.75 19.06
CA TYR A 523 -5.90 6.79 19.43
C TYR A 523 -5.07 6.19 18.30
N VAL A 524 -3.98 6.87 17.97
CA VAL A 524 -3.08 6.49 16.87
C VAL A 524 -1.65 6.31 17.40
N GLY A 525 -1.13 5.11 17.20
CA GLY A 525 0.26 4.74 17.44
C GLY A 525 1.10 4.96 16.20
N GLY A 526 2.23 5.66 16.36
CA GLY A 526 3.12 6.03 15.28
C GLY A 526 4.39 5.17 15.23
N LEU A 527 4.82 4.83 14.01
CA LEU A 527 6.02 4.04 13.74
C LEU A 527 6.66 4.47 12.41
N GLY A 528 7.99 4.43 12.38
CA GLY A 528 8.79 4.51 11.16
C GLY A 528 10.14 3.80 11.32
N ALA A 529 10.62 3.28 10.20
CA ALA A 529 11.88 2.58 10.02
C ALA A 529 12.53 2.98 8.68
N GLY A 530 13.73 2.46 8.42
CA GLY A 530 14.43 2.69 7.16
C GLY A 530 13.76 2.02 5.95
N GLY A 531 14.26 2.34 4.75
CA GLY A 531 13.68 1.87 3.49
C GLY A 531 12.32 2.53 3.22
N ASN A 532 11.33 1.73 2.81
CA ASN A 532 9.98 2.23 2.50
C ASN A 532 8.99 2.13 3.67
N TRP A 533 9.43 1.75 4.88
CA TRP A 533 8.55 1.52 6.02
C TRP A 533 8.51 2.71 6.98
N GLY A 534 7.99 3.83 6.49
CA GLY A 534 7.77 5.06 7.25
C GLY A 534 7.25 6.17 6.34
N GLN A 535 6.66 7.21 6.93
CA GLN A 535 6.14 8.35 6.18
C GLN A 535 7.25 9.39 5.97
N THR A 536 7.49 9.75 4.71
CA THR A 536 8.52 10.75 4.35
C THR A 536 8.24 12.09 5.03
N GLY A 537 9.28 12.71 5.60
CA GLY A 537 9.20 14.02 6.26
C GLY A 537 8.52 14.00 7.63
N LYS A 538 8.35 12.82 8.24
CA LYS A 538 7.70 12.64 9.54
C LYS A 538 8.63 11.98 10.56
N LEU A 539 8.21 11.96 11.81
CA LEU A 539 8.92 11.27 12.88
C LEU A 539 8.84 9.74 12.68
N SER A 540 9.80 9.02 13.27
CA SER A 540 9.83 7.55 13.27
C SER A 540 9.09 6.92 14.47
N TYR A 541 8.43 7.74 15.27
CA TYR A 541 7.71 7.41 16.50
C TYR A 541 6.54 8.38 16.68
N GLY A 542 5.49 7.96 17.39
CA GLY A 542 4.38 8.85 17.67
C GLY A 542 3.31 8.23 18.56
N LEU A 543 2.56 9.09 19.26
CA LEU A 543 1.35 8.70 19.98
C LEU A 543 0.44 9.91 20.08
N GLN A 544 -0.69 9.87 19.37
CA GLN A 544 -1.64 10.97 19.32
C GLN A 544 -3.06 10.43 19.47
N LYS A 545 -4.02 11.34 19.71
CA LYS A 545 -5.44 11.01 19.62
C LYS A 545 -6.23 12.06 18.86
N LEU A 546 -7.30 11.61 18.24
CA LEU A 546 -8.28 12.39 17.48
C LEU A 546 -9.60 12.34 18.24
N THR A 547 -9.90 13.39 18.98
CA THR A 547 -11.17 13.52 19.72
C THR A 547 -12.23 14.11 18.78
N PRO A 548 -13.37 13.43 18.54
CA PRO A 548 -14.47 14.01 17.75
C PRO A 548 -14.91 15.36 18.31
N ASN A 549 -15.16 16.34 17.44
CA ASN A 549 -15.65 17.67 17.82
C ASN A 549 -16.95 18.02 17.08
N THR A 550 -17.43 19.26 17.23
CA THR A 550 -18.71 19.71 16.64
C THR A 550 -18.58 20.26 15.22
N ALA A 551 -17.38 20.30 14.63
CA ALA A 551 -17.19 20.83 13.29
C ALA A 551 -17.93 19.96 12.25
N THR A 552 -18.65 20.65 11.37
CA THR A 552 -19.25 20.00 10.19
C THR A 552 -18.22 19.99 9.06
N THR A 553 -18.21 18.90 8.28
CA THR A 553 -17.30 18.74 7.14
C THR A 553 -18.11 18.18 5.98
N PHE A 554 -18.04 18.79 4.81
CA PHE A 554 -18.68 18.28 3.60
C PHE A 554 -17.80 17.23 2.94
N GLU A 555 -18.28 16.00 2.88
CA GLU A 555 -17.53 14.85 2.40
C GLU A 555 -18.46 13.78 1.85
N MET A 556 -17.91 12.88 1.03
CA MET A 556 -18.58 11.61 0.73
C MET A 556 -18.60 10.79 2.02
N LEU A 557 -19.79 10.34 2.44
CA LEU A 557 -20.02 9.48 3.59
C LEU A 557 -19.99 7.99 3.20
N ALA A 558 -20.57 7.63 2.07
CA ALA A 558 -20.63 6.26 1.57
C ALA A 558 -20.73 6.23 0.04
N MET A 559 -20.33 5.12 -0.56
CA MET A 559 -20.53 4.84 -1.99
C MET A 559 -20.93 3.38 -2.12
N ARG A 560 -22.11 3.13 -2.69
CA ARG A 560 -22.70 1.80 -2.81
C ARG A 560 -22.96 1.43 -4.26
N ALA A 561 -22.73 0.18 -4.63
CA ALA A 561 -23.04 -0.29 -5.97
C ALA A 561 -24.55 -0.43 -6.15
N THR A 562 -25.04 -0.12 -7.34
CA THR A 562 -26.41 -0.39 -7.76
C THR A 562 -26.40 -1.26 -9.03
N THR A 563 -27.56 -1.75 -9.44
CA THR A 563 -27.72 -2.50 -10.69
C THR A 563 -27.27 -1.68 -11.91
N THR A 564 -27.42 -0.35 -11.87
CA THR A 564 -27.16 0.55 -13.01
C THR A 564 -25.98 1.50 -12.83
N GLY A 565 -25.41 1.63 -11.62
CA GLY A 565 -24.22 2.42 -11.34
C GLY A 565 -23.85 2.40 -9.86
N PHE A 566 -23.92 3.57 -9.23
CA PHE A 566 -23.55 3.76 -7.82
C PHE A 566 -24.47 4.77 -7.15
N GLU A 567 -24.71 4.64 -5.84
CA GLU A 567 -25.23 5.72 -4.99
C GLU A 567 -24.04 6.31 -4.20
N VAL A 568 -23.82 7.62 -4.31
CA VAL A 568 -22.88 8.36 -3.47
C VAL A 568 -23.66 9.15 -2.43
N GLU A 569 -23.40 8.90 -1.16
CA GLU A 569 -24.00 9.60 -0.03
C GLU A 569 -23.02 10.63 0.53
N TYR A 570 -23.50 11.83 0.85
CA TYR A 570 -22.74 12.96 1.36
C TYR A 570 -23.22 13.37 2.76
N THR A 571 -22.33 13.95 3.55
CA THR A 571 -22.66 14.43 4.91
C THR A 571 -23.59 15.65 4.92
N GLN A 572 -23.60 16.42 3.83
CA GLN A 572 -24.41 17.63 3.65
C GLN A 572 -25.07 17.62 2.26
N PRO A 573 -26.17 18.38 2.06
CA PRO A 573 -26.79 18.51 0.74
C PRO A 573 -25.82 19.12 -0.27
N VAL A 574 -25.80 18.62 -1.51
CA VAL A 574 -25.04 19.23 -2.62
C VAL A 574 -25.66 20.57 -3.03
N SER A 575 -24.85 21.52 -3.48
CA SER A 575 -25.37 22.82 -3.96
C SER A 575 -26.13 22.71 -5.28
N THR A 576 -27.05 23.64 -5.53
CA THR A 576 -27.74 23.77 -6.82
C THR A 576 -26.76 23.92 -7.99
N ALA A 577 -25.66 24.65 -7.80
CA ALA A 577 -24.61 24.82 -8.81
C ALA A 577 -23.88 23.50 -9.11
N THR A 578 -23.60 22.69 -8.09
CA THR A 578 -23.05 21.35 -8.27
C THR A 578 -24.06 20.46 -9.00
N ALA A 579 -25.35 20.55 -8.64
CA ALA A 579 -26.41 19.73 -9.22
C ALA A 579 -26.72 20.02 -10.71
N ALA A 580 -26.51 21.25 -11.20
CA ALA A 580 -26.93 21.67 -12.54
C ALA A 580 -26.32 20.88 -13.72
N GLU A 581 -25.20 20.17 -13.53
CA GLU A 581 -24.53 19.35 -14.55
C GLU A 581 -23.89 18.10 -13.93
N LEU A 582 -24.55 17.54 -12.93
CA LEU A 582 -23.92 16.62 -11.98
C LEU A 582 -23.27 15.39 -12.62
N ALA A 583 -23.84 14.85 -13.70
CA ALA A 583 -23.26 13.71 -14.42
C ALA A 583 -21.89 14.04 -15.02
N ALA A 584 -21.71 15.23 -15.62
CA ALA A 584 -20.45 15.66 -16.21
C ALA A 584 -19.37 16.01 -15.17
N ARG A 585 -19.78 16.25 -13.91
CA ARG A 585 -18.86 16.55 -12.80
C ARG A 585 -18.16 15.31 -12.25
N TYR A 586 -18.67 14.11 -12.49
CA TYR A 586 -18.01 12.88 -12.06
C TYR A 586 -17.08 12.35 -13.14
N LYS A 587 -15.85 12.02 -12.75
CA LYS A 587 -14.87 11.33 -13.61
C LYS A 587 -14.63 9.94 -13.06
N LEU A 588 -14.88 8.90 -13.86
CA LEU A 588 -14.69 7.53 -13.43
C LEU A 588 -13.68 6.80 -14.31
N LYS A 589 -12.85 5.97 -13.68
CA LYS A 589 -12.03 4.96 -14.34
C LYS A 589 -12.23 3.62 -13.68
N GLN A 590 -12.04 2.53 -14.42
CA GLN A 590 -11.96 1.19 -13.86
C GLN A 590 -10.70 0.46 -14.31
N TRP A 591 -10.21 -0.47 -13.51
CA TRP A 591 -9.09 -1.35 -13.85
C TRP A 591 -9.15 -2.64 -13.04
N ARG A 592 -8.30 -3.61 -13.37
CA ARG A 592 -7.97 -4.74 -12.47
C ARG A 592 -6.47 -4.79 -12.21
N TYR A 593 -6.10 -5.61 -11.26
CA TYR A 593 -4.71 -5.92 -10.96
C TYR A 593 -4.32 -7.30 -11.49
N VAL A 594 -3.03 -7.46 -11.78
CA VAL A 594 -2.40 -8.78 -12.00
C VAL A 594 -1.25 -8.94 -11.04
N ALA A 595 -1.25 -10.07 -10.33
CA ALA A 595 -0.15 -10.46 -9.47
C ALA A 595 1.08 -10.79 -10.31
N THR A 596 2.25 -10.29 -9.90
CA THR A 596 3.53 -10.57 -10.52
C THR A 596 4.56 -10.88 -9.44
N SER A 597 5.67 -11.54 -9.77
CA SER A 597 6.76 -11.77 -8.81
C SER A 597 7.46 -10.46 -8.37
N ASN A 598 7.33 -9.39 -9.16
CA ASN A 598 7.89 -8.09 -8.84
C ASN A 598 7.14 -7.43 -7.68
N TYR A 599 7.76 -6.45 -7.03
CA TYR A 599 7.11 -5.72 -5.95
C TYR A 599 5.95 -4.86 -6.50
N GLY A 600 4.73 -5.12 -6.01
CA GLY A 600 3.51 -4.51 -6.51
C GLY A 600 3.10 -5.12 -7.86
N GLY A 601 2.09 -4.54 -8.49
CA GLY A 601 1.63 -5.01 -9.79
C GLY A 601 0.96 -3.91 -10.60
N PRO A 602 0.97 -4.03 -11.93
CA PRO A 602 0.40 -3.01 -12.79
C PRO A 602 -1.13 -2.99 -12.67
N LYS A 603 -1.69 -1.79 -12.82
CA LYS A 603 -3.08 -1.64 -13.25
C LYS A 603 -3.17 -2.04 -14.71
N ILE A 604 -4.11 -2.92 -15.04
CA ILE A 604 -4.35 -3.33 -16.43
C ILE A 604 -5.84 -3.26 -16.80
N ASP A 605 -6.07 -3.19 -18.11
CA ASP A 605 -7.34 -2.82 -18.74
C ASP A 605 -7.94 -1.58 -18.05
N GLU A 606 -7.15 -0.51 -17.96
CA GLU A 606 -7.62 0.79 -17.46
C GLU A 606 -8.58 1.38 -18.50
N GLU A 607 -9.83 1.61 -18.09
CA GLU A 607 -10.90 2.10 -18.96
C GLU A 607 -11.54 3.34 -18.31
N THR A 608 -11.78 4.38 -19.11
CA THR A 608 -12.61 5.51 -18.68
C THR A 608 -14.08 5.13 -18.75
N LEU A 609 -14.84 5.43 -17.70
CA LEU A 609 -16.28 5.21 -17.65
C LEU A 609 -17.03 6.55 -17.74
N THR A 610 -18.13 6.55 -18.49
CA THR A 610 -19.01 7.72 -18.62
C THR A 610 -20.19 7.60 -17.67
N VAL A 611 -20.44 8.67 -16.90
CA VAL A 611 -21.68 8.82 -16.14
C VAL A 611 -22.75 9.37 -17.09
N THR A 612 -23.74 8.55 -17.41
CA THR A 612 -24.81 8.91 -18.37
C THR A 612 -25.98 9.62 -17.70
N SER A 613 -26.16 9.43 -16.40
CA SER A 613 -27.16 10.14 -15.59
C SER A 613 -26.70 10.23 -14.15
N ALA A 614 -27.04 11.35 -13.50
CA ALA A 614 -26.85 11.58 -12.08
C ALA A 614 -28.10 12.27 -11.51
N THR A 615 -28.68 11.73 -10.45
CA THR A 615 -29.92 12.25 -9.84
C THR A 615 -29.73 12.45 -8.35
N VAL A 616 -30.05 13.65 -7.87
CA VAL A 616 -29.96 14.01 -6.45
C VAL A 616 -31.24 13.58 -5.72
N SER A 617 -31.11 13.05 -4.51
CA SER A 617 -32.23 12.75 -3.62
C SER A 617 -32.96 14.02 -3.14
N ALA A 618 -34.18 13.85 -2.62
CA ALA A 618 -34.99 14.96 -2.13
C ALA A 618 -34.32 15.79 -1.01
N ASP A 619 -33.54 15.15 -0.14
CA ASP A 619 -32.78 15.81 0.93
C ASP A 619 -31.42 16.39 0.46
N GLY A 620 -31.09 16.21 -0.82
CA GLY A 620 -29.85 16.70 -1.42
C GLY A 620 -28.59 15.89 -1.06
N LYS A 621 -28.68 14.87 -0.21
CA LYS A 621 -27.52 14.19 0.37
C LYS A 621 -27.08 12.93 -0.38
N LYS A 622 -27.88 12.42 -1.30
CA LYS A 622 -27.54 11.24 -2.10
C LYS A 622 -27.57 11.57 -3.57
N VAL A 623 -26.64 10.99 -4.31
CA VAL A 623 -26.57 11.09 -5.76
C VAL A 623 -26.55 9.68 -6.35
N SER A 624 -27.58 9.35 -7.12
CA SER A 624 -27.66 8.10 -7.88
C SER A 624 -27.04 8.29 -9.26
N LEU A 625 -26.02 7.50 -9.57
CA LEU A 625 -25.27 7.53 -10.83
C LEU A 625 -25.65 6.33 -11.70
N THR A 626 -25.82 6.56 -13.00
CA THR A 626 -25.91 5.51 -14.01
C THR A 626 -24.64 5.48 -14.85
N VAL A 627 -23.93 4.37 -14.81
CA VAL A 627 -22.55 4.26 -15.33
C VAL A 627 -22.41 3.01 -16.20
N PRO A 628 -22.91 2.96 -17.45
CA PRO A 628 -22.79 1.77 -18.29
C PRO A 628 -21.32 1.32 -18.47
N GLY A 629 -21.10 0.03 -18.75
CA GLY A 629 -19.77 -0.52 -19.01
C GLY A 629 -18.95 -0.95 -17.78
N ARG A 630 -19.51 -0.80 -16.57
CA ARG A 630 -18.92 -1.37 -15.34
C ARG A 630 -18.73 -2.87 -15.48
N LYS A 631 -17.56 -3.36 -15.04
CA LYS A 631 -17.25 -4.80 -15.03
C LYS A 631 -17.01 -5.27 -13.59
N ALA A 632 -17.49 -6.47 -13.27
CA ALA A 632 -17.15 -7.16 -12.04
C ALA A 632 -15.64 -7.50 -11.98
N GLY A 633 -15.10 -7.67 -10.77
CA GLY A 633 -13.67 -7.91 -10.53
C GLY A 633 -12.78 -6.69 -10.82
N ARG A 634 -13.33 -5.47 -10.71
CA ARG A 634 -12.62 -4.21 -10.99
C ARG A 634 -12.56 -3.30 -9.77
N VAL A 635 -11.54 -2.46 -9.71
CA VAL A 635 -11.59 -1.22 -8.93
C VAL A 635 -12.17 -0.13 -9.81
N VAL A 636 -13.13 0.62 -9.29
CA VAL A 636 -13.71 1.82 -9.92
C VAL A 636 -13.27 3.03 -9.10
N HIS A 637 -12.48 3.90 -9.69
CA HIS A 637 -12.07 5.17 -9.09
C HIS A 637 -13.01 6.26 -9.56
N LEU A 638 -13.76 6.82 -8.61
CA LEU A 638 -14.64 7.96 -8.82
C LEU A 638 -13.94 9.22 -8.30
N ARG A 639 -13.89 10.25 -9.13
CA ARG A 639 -13.49 11.61 -8.75
C ARG A 639 -14.69 12.55 -8.90
N SER A 640 -14.79 13.50 -7.97
CA SER A 640 -15.73 14.63 -7.95
C SER A 640 -14.93 15.95 -7.97
N PRO A 641 -14.19 16.26 -9.06
CA PRO A 641 -13.19 17.31 -9.04
C PRO A 641 -13.79 18.68 -8.72
N ARG A 642 -12.98 19.55 -8.13
CA ARG A 642 -13.43 20.88 -7.74
C ARG A 642 -13.73 21.76 -8.99
N PRO A 643 -14.69 22.70 -8.91
CA PRO A 643 -15.56 22.98 -7.76
C PRO A 643 -16.65 21.91 -7.58
N PHE A 644 -16.77 21.44 -6.34
CA PHE A 644 -17.82 20.52 -5.90
C PHE A 644 -18.18 20.90 -4.46
N THR A 645 -19.36 21.48 -4.26
CA THR A 645 -19.71 22.20 -3.02
C THR A 645 -21.04 21.75 -2.42
N SER A 646 -21.14 21.88 -1.10
CA SER A 646 -22.40 21.73 -0.37
C SER A 646 -23.31 22.94 -0.60
N ALA A 647 -24.58 22.80 -0.25
CA ALA A 647 -25.56 23.89 -0.25
C ALA A 647 -25.15 25.07 0.67
N SER A 648 -24.30 24.84 1.67
CA SER A 648 -23.72 25.90 2.52
C SER A 648 -22.47 26.56 1.92
N GLY A 649 -22.01 26.11 0.74
CA GLY A 649 -20.84 26.63 0.04
C GLY A 649 -19.51 25.98 0.44
N GLU A 650 -19.53 24.96 1.32
CA GLU A 650 -18.33 24.25 1.73
C GLU A 650 -17.79 23.38 0.59
N SER A 651 -16.47 23.37 0.40
CA SER A 651 -15.81 22.49 -0.57
C SER A 651 -15.67 21.08 -0.01
N LEU A 652 -15.75 20.09 -0.90
CA LEU A 652 -15.59 18.68 -0.52
C LEU A 652 -14.18 18.43 0.07
N TRP A 653 -14.12 17.83 1.27
CA TRP A 653 -12.87 17.55 1.97
C TRP A 653 -11.94 16.62 1.18
N SER A 654 -12.48 15.51 0.68
CA SER A 654 -11.83 14.68 -0.33
C SER A 654 -12.82 14.31 -1.43
N THR A 655 -12.37 14.41 -2.67
CA THR A 655 -13.16 14.26 -3.89
C THR A 655 -13.07 12.88 -4.51
N GLU A 656 -12.31 11.97 -3.92
CA GLU A 656 -11.96 10.69 -4.52
C GLU A 656 -12.49 9.51 -3.71
N ALA A 657 -12.94 8.48 -4.41
CA ALA A 657 -13.38 7.21 -3.84
C ALA A 657 -12.91 6.05 -4.71
N TRP A 658 -12.33 5.00 -4.11
CA TRP A 658 -11.95 3.78 -4.80
C TRP A 658 -12.89 2.65 -4.39
N TYR A 659 -13.81 2.28 -5.28
CA TYR A 659 -14.77 1.22 -5.05
C TYR A 659 -14.24 -0.11 -5.61
N THR A 660 -14.19 -1.16 -4.80
CA THR A 660 -13.89 -2.53 -5.26
C THR A 660 -15.19 -3.22 -5.65
N LEU A 661 -15.41 -3.43 -6.95
CA LEU A 661 -16.63 -4.00 -7.53
C LEU A 661 -16.40 -5.47 -7.88
N ASN A 662 -16.49 -6.35 -6.88
CA ASN A 662 -16.35 -7.80 -7.07
C ASN A 662 -17.58 -8.39 -7.77
N SER A 663 -18.78 -7.93 -7.40
CA SER A 663 -20.06 -8.34 -7.98
C SER A 663 -20.95 -7.12 -8.24
N ILE A 664 -21.71 -7.18 -9.32
CA ILE A 664 -22.76 -6.19 -9.60
C ILE A 664 -24.05 -6.68 -8.91
N PRO A 665 -24.72 -5.83 -8.10
CA PRO A 665 -25.98 -6.20 -7.47
C PRO A 665 -27.00 -6.72 -8.48
N GLY A 666 -27.69 -7.82 -8.15
CA GLY A 666 -28.70 -8.45 -9.01
C GLY A 666 -28.13 -9.31 -10.14
N SER A 667 -26.82 -9.31 -10.38
CA SER A 667 -26.17 -10.28 -11.26
C SER A 667 -25.86 -11.58 -10.51
N PRO A 668 -25.89 -12.76 -11.17
CA PRO A 668 -25.37 -13.99 -10.57
C PRO A 668 -23.91 -13.78 -10.11
N PRO A 669 -23.47 -14.41 -9.02
CA PRO A 669 -22.08 -14.32 -8.59
C PRO A 669 -21.15 -14.76 -9.74
N PRO A 670 -20.00 -14.07 -9.95
CA PRO A 670 -19.08 -14.42 -11.02
C PRO A 670 -18.62 -15.89 -10.84
N PRO A 671 -18.53 -16.68 -11.93
CA PRO A 671 -17.93 -17.99 -11.89
C PRO A 671 -16.48 -17.92 -11.36
N THR A 672 -16.11 -18.80 -10.44
CA THR A 672 -14.82 -18.79 -9.74
C THR A 672 -13.63 -19.32 -10.57
N GLY A 673 -13.79 -19.59 -11.87
CA GLY A 673 -12.73 -20.02 -12.79
C GLY A 673 -12.40 -18.98 -13.87
N GLY A 674 -11.21 -19.06 -14.46
CA GLY A 674 -10.76 -18.18 -15.55
C GLY A 674 -11.01 -18.76 -16.95
N THR A 675 -10.60 -18.05 -17.99
CA THR A 675 -10.62 -18.53 -19.38
C THR A 675 -9.29 -19.18 -19.79
N ILE A 676 -9.36 -20.20 -20.66
CA ILE A 676 -8.23 -20.70 -21.45
C ILE A 676 -8.51 -20.29 -22.90
N THR A 677 -7.63 -19.52 -23.53
CA THR A 677 -7.84 -19.05 -24.92
C THR A 677 -6.84 -19.66 -25.89
N GLY A 678 -7.30 -20.09 -27.06
CA GLY A 678 -6.52 -20.72 -28.12
C GLY A 678 -6.46 -19.89 -29.40
N VAL A 679 -6.21 -20.55 -30.52
CA VAL A 679 -6.12 -19.92 -31.85
C VAL A 679 -7.35 -19.06 -32.18
N GLY A 680 -7.10 -17.89 -32.78
CA GLY A 680 -8.17 -16.92 -33.11
C GLY A 680 -8.74 -16.17 -31.90
N GLY A 681 -8.10 -16.25 -30.73
CA GLY A 681 -8.58 -15.59 -29.50
C GLY A 681 -9.85 -16.24 -28.92
N LYS A 682 -10.15 -17.48 -29.33
CA LYS A 682 -11.33 -18.24 -28.92
C LYS A 682 -11.09 -18.94 -27.59
N CYS A 683 -12.16 -19.15 -26.82
CA CYS A 683 -12.09 -19.80 -25.52
C CYS A 683 -12.23 -21.32 -25.67
N LEU A 684 -11.54 -22.05 -24.78
CA LEU A 684 -11.81 -23.46 -24.51
C LEU A 684 -13.20 -23.56 -23.86
N ASP A 685 -14.07 -24.35 -24.46
CA ASP A 685 -15.51 -24.31 -24.21
C ASP A 685 -16.09 -25.72 -24.09
N VAL A 686 -17.02 -25.89 -23.16
CA VAL A 686 -17.86 -27.10 -23.08
C VAL A 686 -19.08 -26.94 -23.99
N ASP A 687 -19.21 -27.83 -24.98
CA ASP A 687 -20.28 -27.73 -25.98
C ASP A 687 -21.66 -27.65 -25.34
N ASN A 688 -22.41 -26.60 -25.71
CA ASN A 688 -23.75 -26.28 -25.20
C ASN A 688 -23.87 -26.25 -23.66
N SER A 689 -22.78 -26.02 -22.93
CA SER A 689 -22.74 -26.16 -21.46
C SER A 689 -23.19 -27.54 -20.96
N GLY A 690 -23.03 -28.58 -21.78
CA GLY A 690 -23.42 -29.94 -21.45
C GLY A 690 -22.63 -30.50 -20.27
N THR A 691 -23.29 -31.25 -19.39
CA THR A 691 -22.66 -31.84 -18.19
C THR A 691 -22.59 -33.36 -18.24
N ALA A 692 -22.97 -33.99 -19.37
CA ALA A 692 -22.85 -35.43 -19.54
C ALA A 692 -21.37 -35.84 -19.77
N ASP A 693 -20.99 -37.03 -19.31
CA ASP A 693 -19.69 -37.60 -19.64
C ASP A 693 -19.57 -37.83 -21.15
N GLY A 694 -18.43 -37.46 -21.72
CA GLY A 694 -18.20 -37.45 -23.16
C GLY A 694 -18.67 -36.17 -23.86
N THR A 695 -19.14 -35.16 -23.12
CA THR A 695 -19.46 -33.85 -23.73
C THR A 695 -18.22 -33.27 -24.39
N LYS A 696 -18.40 -32.81 -25.63
CA LYS A 696 -17.33 -32.28 -26.45
C LYS A 696 -16.68 -31.02 -25.85
N ILE A 697 -15.35 -30.99 -25.84
CA ILE A 697 -14.58 -29.78 -25.62
C ILE A 697 -14.20 -29.16 -26.97
N GLN A 698 -14.43 -27.86 -27.11
CA GLN A 698 -14.31 -27.15 -28.38
C GLN A 698 -13.70 -25.76 -28.25
N LEU A 699 -13.33 -25.15 -29.39
CA LEU A 699 -13.15 -23.70 -29.49
C LEU A 699 -14.50 -23.01 -29.65
N TYR A 700 -14.71 -21.92 -28.94
CA TYR A 700 -15.88 -21.07 -29.12
C TYR A 700 -15.56 -19.59 -28.86
N THR A 701 -16.36 -18.69 -29.43
CA THR A 701 -16.30 -17.27 -29.12
C THR A 701 -16.39 -17.06 -27.60
N CYS A 702 -15.44 -16.33 -27.03
CA CYS A 702 -15.45 -16.05 -25.59
C CYS A 702 -16.72 -15.28 -25.21
N ASN A 703 -17.53 -15.86 -24.34
CA ASN A 703 -18.87 -15.38 -23.97
C ASN A 703 -19.09 -15.23 -22.46
N GLY A 704 -18.08 -15.57 -21.64
CA GLY A 704 -18.11 -15.37 -20.18
C GLY A 704 -19.03 -16.31 -19.41
N THR A 705 -19.55 -17.35 -20.06
CA THR A 705 -20.39 -18.37 -19.39
C THR A 705 -19.54 -19.33 -18.55
N ALA A 706 -20.19 -20.07 -17.64
CA ALA A 706 -19.53 -21.07 -16.81
C ALA A 706 -18.89 -22.21 -17.63
N ALA A 707 -19.33 -22.45 -18.88
CA ALA A 707 -18.74 -23.43 -19.79
C ALA A 707 -17.33 -23.05 -20.28
N GLN A 708 -16.91 -21.79 -20.06
CA GLN A 708 -15.58 -21.27 -20.40
C GLN A 708 -14.78 -20.87 -19.15
N SER A 709 -15.32 -21.16 -17.97
CA SER A 709 -14.74 -20.81 -16.68
C SER A 709 -14.05 -22.05 -16.09
N TRP A 710 -12.78 -22.18 -16.43
CA TRP A 710 -11.92 -23.27 -16.03
C TRP A 710 -11.18 -22.95 -14.74
N THR A 711 -10.99 -23.95 -13.89
CA THR A 711 -10.17 -23.87 -12.68
C THR A 711 -9.16 -25.00 -12.70
N LYS A 712 -7.86 -24.71 -12.56
CA LYS A 712 -6.89 -25.78 -12.33
C LYS A 712 -6.94 -26.21 -10.86
N VAL A 713 -7.02 -27.51 -10.65
CA VAL A 713 -7.01 -28.12 -9.32
C VAL A 713 -5.94 -29.21 -9.35
N GLY A 714 -4.78 -28.94 -8.74
CA GLY A 714 -3.60 -29.78 -8.92
C GLY A 714 -3.17 -29.81 -10.39
N ASP A 715 -3.06 -31.00 -10.98
CA ASP A 715 -2.68 -31.17 -12.39
C ASP A 715 -3.87 -31.28 -13.35
N THR A 716 -5.12 -31.05 -12.91
CA THR A 716 -6.29 -31.14 -13.80
C THR A 716 -6.98 -29.79 -14.00
N TYR A 717 -7.62 -29.61 -15.16
CA TYR A 717 -8.53 -28.49 -15.41
C TYR A 717 -9.97 -28.90 -15.18
N ARG A 718 -10.71 -28.11 -14.40
CA ARG A 718 -12.11 -28.36 -14.06
C ARG A 718 -13.04 -27.29 -14.59
N VAL A 719 -14.23 -27.71 -14.99
CA VAL A 719 -15.31 -26.84 -15.46
C VAL A 719 -16.64 -27.55 -15.22
N LEU A 720 -17.69 -26.82 -14.83
CA LEU A 720 -19.03 -27.38 -14.56
C LEU A 720 -19.02 -28.62 -13.63
N GLY A 721 -18.10 -28.66 -12.66
CA GLY A 721 -17.95 -29.78 -11.72
C GLY A 721 -17.26 -31.05 -12.27
N LYS A 722 -16.72 -31.00 -13.49
CA LYS A 722 -16.07 -32.12 -14.18
C LYS A 722 -14.66 -31.77 -14.65
N CYS A 723 -13.93 -32.75 -15.16
CA CYS A 723 -12.53 -32.65 -15.52
C CYS A 723 -12.34 -32.66 -17.05
N LEU A 724 -11.32 -31.96 -17.50
CA LEU A 724 -10.80 -32.05 -18.86
C LEU A 724 -10.11 -33.42 -19.04
N ASP A 725 -10.55 -34.20 -20.01
CA ASP A 725 -10.26 -35.62 -20.10
C ASP A 725 -9.93 -36.06 -21.53
N ILE A 726 -9.05 -37.05 -21.68
CA ILE A 726 -8.74 -37.70 -22.96
C ILE A 726 -9.65 -38.90 -23.16
N ASP A 727 -10.37 -38.93 -24.28
CA ASP A 727 -11.29 -40.02 -24.60
C ASP A 727 -10.62 -41.39 -24.55
N ASN A 728 -11.19 -42.28 -23.73
CA ASN A 728 -10.71 -43.63 -23.44
C ASN A 728 -9.21 -43.70 -23.06
N ALA A 729 -8.65 -42.63 -22.50
CA ALA A 729 -7.22 -42.50 -22.20
C ALA A 729 -6.30 -42.81 -23.40
N GLY A 730 -6.78 -42.57 -24.63
CA GLY A 730 -6.04 -42.81 -25.86
C GLY A 730 -4.76 -41.95 -25.97
N THR A 731 -3.77 -42.43 -26.71
CA THR A 731 -2.46 -41.76 -26.83
C THR A 731 -2.10 -41.36 -28.27
N ALA A 732 -2.97 -41.66 -29.23
CA ALA A 732 -2.77 -41.35 -30.64
C ALA A 732 -3.13 -39.90 -30.97
N ASN A 733 -2.53 -39.35 -32.02
CA ASN A 733 -2.95 -38.06 -32.58
C ASN A 733 -4.41 -38.16 -33.06
N GLY A 734 -5.18 -37.10 -32.86
CA GLY A 734 -6.61 -37.08 -33.16
C GLY A 734 -7.51 -37.67 -32.08
N THR A 735 -6.96 -38.23 -30.99
CA THR A 735 -7.78 -38.65 -29.83
C THR A 735 -8.50 -37.43 -29.26
N LYS A 736 -9.82 -37.51 -29.09
CA LYS A 736 -10.65 -36.38 -28.67
C LYS A 736 -10.39 -36.03 -27.20
N ILE A 737 -10.47 -34.75 -26.90
CA ILE A 737 -10.54 -34.23 -25.54
C ILE A 737 -12.01 -33.92 -25.23
N GLN A 738 -12.47 -34.37 -24.08
CA GLN A 738 -13.87 -34.35 -23.66
C GLN A 738 -14.01 -33.93 -22.19
N LEU A 739 -15.25 -33.68 -21.79
CA LEU A 739 -15.63 -33.52 -20.40
C LEU A 739 -15.92 -34.88 -19.79
N TRP A 740 -15.32 -35.17 -18.64
CA TRP A 740 -15.57 -36.43 -17.93
C TRP A 740 -15.59 -36.26 -16.42
N THR A 741 -16.29 -37.15 -15.73
CA THR A 741 -16.26 -37.25 -14.27
C THR A 741 -14.82 -37.37 -13.77
N CYS A 742 -14.43 -36.53 -12.82
CA CYS A 742 -13.07 -36.53 -12.28
C CYS A 742 -12.76 -37.89 -11.62
N ASN A 743 -11.78 -38.62 -12.16
CA ASN A 743 -11.43 -39.97 -11.76
C ASN A 743 -9.94 -40.12 -11.36
N GLY A 744 -9.15 -39.04 -11.50
CA GLY A 744 -7.75 -39.00 -11.07
C GLY A 744 -6.77 -39.79 -11.95
N THR A 745 -7.21 -40.26 -13.12
CA THR A 745 -6.34 -40.97 -14.07
C THR A 745 -5.42 -40.00 -14.82
N GLY A 746 -4.37 -40.54 -15.45
CA GLY A 746 -3.46 -39.75 -16.29
C GLY A 746 -4.12 -39.07 -17.49
N ALA A 747 -5.32 -39.52 -17.90
CA ALA A 747 -6.12 -38.89 -18.95
C ALA A 747 -6.60 -37.48 -18.57
N GLN A 748 -6.59 -37.15 -17.28
CA GLN A 748 -7.08 -35.88 -16.73
C GLN A 748 -5.95 -34.93 -16.29
N VAL A 749 -4.70 -35.29 -16.57
CA VAL A 749 -3.49 -34.55 -16.17
C VAL A 749 -3.02 -33.65 -17.31
N TRP A 750 -2.86 -32.36 -17.04
CA TRP A 750 -2.53 -31.34 -18.03
C TRP A 750 -1.47 -30.37 -17.50
N GLN A 751 -0.38 -30.22 -18.24
CA GLN A 751 0.80 -29.45 -17.87
C GLN A 751 1.06 -28.35 -18.90
N PRO A 752 0.75 -27.08 -18.57
CA PRO A 752 1.21 -25.93 -19.34
C PRO A 752 2.72 -25.94 -19.50
N GLN A 753 3.18 -25.60 -20.69
CA GLN A 753 4.59 -25.49 -21.03
C GLN A 753 4.94 -24.02 -21.24
N ALA A 754 6.23 -23.67 -21.04
CA ALA A 754 6.72 -22.31 -21.26
C ALA A 754 6.56 -21.84 -22.71
N ASP A 755 6.46 -22.77 -23.65
CA ASP A 755 6.19 -22.46 -25.06
C ASP A 755 4.72 -22.14 -25.34
N GLY A 756 3.82 -22.23 -24.36
CA GLY A 756 2.39 -21.97 -24.51
C GLY A 756 1.56 -23.19 -24.92
N SER A 757 2.14 -24.37 -25.07
CA SER A 757 1.37 -25.61 -25.23
C SER A 757 0.85 -26.12 -23.88
N ILE A 758 -0.20 -26.96 -23.90
CA ILE A 758 -0.66 -27.69 -22.72
C ILE A 758 -0.48 -29.19 -23.01
N ARG A 759 0.44 -29.83 -22.29
CA ARG A 759 0.85 -31.22 -22.50
C ARG A 759 0.10 -32.17 -21.57
N ASN A 760 -0.34 -33.31 -22.09
CA ASN A 760 -0.76 -34.43 -21.25
C ASN A 760 0.43 -35.41 -21.06
N PRO A 761 0.89 -35.66 -19.82
CA PRO A 761 2.07 -36.50 -19.59
C PRO A 761 1.91 -37.98 -19.97
N GLN A 762 0.71 -38.55 -19.83
CA GLN A 762 0.44 -39.96 -20.15
C GLN A 762 0.58 -40.24 -21.65
N SER A 763 0.01 -39.38 -22.50
CA SER A 763 0.08 -39.52 -23.95
C SER A 763 1.38 -38.98 -24.54
N GLY A 764 2.05 -38.07 -23.83
CA GLY A 764 3.18 -37.30 -24.35
C GLY A 764 2.81 -36.30 -25.45
N LYS A 765 1.51 -36.05 -25.67
CA LYS A 765 0.95 -35.15 -26.69
C LYS A 765 0.48 -33.84 -26.08
N VAL A 766 0.21 -32.85 -26.94
CA VAL A 766 -0.34 -31.55 -26.54
C VAL A 766 -1.80 -31.42 -26.96
N MET A 767 -2.53 -30.55 -26.26
CA MET A 767 -3.86 -30.11 -26.63
C MET A 767 -3.81 -29.28 -27.92
N GLU A 768 -4.62 -29.64 -28.92
CA GLU A 768 -4.69 -28.94 -30.21
C GLU A 768 -6.12 -28.72 -30.68
N ALA A 769 -6.36 -27.62 -31.39
CA ALA A 769 -7.58 -27.43 -32.16
C ALA A 769 -7.51 -28.21 -33.48
N ALA A 770 -8.46 -29.12 -33.69
CA ALA A 770 -8.46 -30.06 -34.82
C ALA A 770 -8.34 -29.36 -36.18
N GLY A 771 -7.44 -29.87 -37.03
CA GLY A 771 -7.22 -29.36 -38.38
C GLY A 771 -6.66 -27.93 -38.45
N GLY A 772 -6.18 -27.37 -37.33
CA GLY A 772 -5.67 -25.99 -37.28
C GLY A 772 -6.75 -24.91 -37.41
N SER A 773 -8.03 -25.28 -37.29
CA SER A 773 -9.18 -24.38 -37.46
C SER A 773 -9.35 -23.43 -36.26
N SER A 774 -9.71 -22.18 -36.55
CA SER A 774 -10.13 -21.16 -35.56
C SER A 774 -11.65 -20.93 -35.53
N ALA A 775 -12.42 -21.75 -36.26
CA ALA A 775 -13.87 -21.65 -36.29
C ALA A 775 -14.50 -22.09 -34.96
N ASP A 776 -15.61 -21.47 -34.60
CA ASP A 776 -16.42 -21.92 -33.47
C ASP A 776 -16.85 -23.38 -33.68
N ARG A 777 -16.94 -24.12 -32.58
CA ARG A 777 -17.24 -25.56 -32.53
C ARG A 777 -16.13 -26.45 -33.10
N THR A 778 -14.90 -25.95 -33.27
CA THR A 778 -13.75 -26.82 -33.61
C THR A 778 -13.44 -27.75 -32.43
N GLN A 779 -13.37 -29.06 -32.66
CA GLN A 779 -13.04 -30.07 -31.63
C GLN A 779 -11.61 -29.89 -31.11
N ILE A 780 -11.42 -30.08 -29.81
CA ILE A 780 -10.09 -30.17 -29.20
C ILE A 780 -9.65 -31.64 -29.14
N GLN A 781 -8.41 -31.91 -29.52
CA GLN A 781 -7.85 -33.27 -29.63
C GLN A 781 -6.37 -33.30 -29.20
N LEU A 782 -5.79 -34.49 -29.14
CA LEU A 782 -4.35 -34.68 -28.94
C LEU A 782 -3.58 -34.54 -30.26
N GLY A 783 -2.45 -33.83 -30.20
CA GLY A 783 -1.52 -33.69 -31.32
C GLY A 783 -0.06 -33.84 -30.91
N THR A 784 0.78 -34.30 -31.84
CA THR A 784 2.23 -34.16 -31.69
C THR A 784 2.56 -32.67 -31.75
N TYR A 785 3.30 -32.19 -30.75
CA TYR A 785 3.70 -30.79 -30.73
C TYR A 785 4.58 -30.45 -31.94
N ALA A 786 4.12 -29.47 -32.71
CA ALA A 786 4.76 -28.94 -33.91
C ALA A 786 4.92 -27.41 -33.87
N GLY A 787 4.56 -26.77 -32.73
CA GLY A 787 4.74 -25.33 -32.52
C GLY A 787 3.71 -24.42 -33.21
N GLY A 788 2.72 -24.98 -33.91
CA GLY A 788 1.68 -24.20 -34.60
C GLY A 788 0.75 -23.45 -33.65
N ALA A 789 0.17 -22.33 -34.12
CA ALA A 789 -0.71 -21.47 -33.31
C ALA A 789 -1.94 -22.21 -32.73
N HIS A 790 -2.42 -23.26 -33.39
CA HIS A 790 -3.53 -24.11 -32.94
C HIS A 790 -3.17 -25.06 -31.78
N GLN A 791 -1.89 -25.09 -31.37
CA GLN A 791 -1.38 -25.82 -30.21
C GLN A 791 -0.95 -24.87 -29.08
N LYS A 792 -1.23 -23.58 -29.22
CA LYS A 792 -0.87 -22.53 -28.24
C LYS A 792 -2.10 -22.08 -27.49
N TRP A 793 -1.95 -21.97 -26.17
CA TRP A 793 -3.01 -21.66 -25.24
C TRP A 793 -2.54 -20.61 -24.24
N VAL A 794 -3.38 -19.61 -23.98
CA VAL A 794 -3.17 -18.62 -22.94
C VAL A 794 -4.13 -18.96 -21.80
N VAL A 795 -3.56 -19.33 -20.66
CA VAL A 795 -4.29 -19.68 -19.45
C VAL A 795 -4.40 -18.42 -18.61
N SER A 796 -5.61 -17.91 -18.40
CA SER A 796 -5.81 -16.72 -17.56
C SER A 796 -5.55 -17.02 -16.08
N SER A 797 -5.30 -15.98 -15.29
CA SER A 797 -4.94 -16.09 -13.87
C SER A 797 -6.01 -16.76 -12.99
N GLY A 798 -7.27 -16.82 -13.44
CA GLY A 798 -8.34 -17.54 -12.73
C GLY A 798 -8.34 -19.05 -12.98
N VAL A 799 -7.53 -19.52 -13.92
CA VAL A 799 -7.37 -20.94 -14.26
C VAL A 799 -6.07 -21.49 -13.69
N THR A 800 -5.07 -20.69 -13.36
CA THR A 800 -3.80 -21.17 -12.77
C THR A 800 -4.00 -21.49 -11.30
N GLY A 801 -3.86 -22.76 -10.93
CA GLY A 801 -3.91 -23.28 -9.57
C GLY A 801 -2.69 -24.12 -9.26
#